data_AF-A0A4V2AKZ0-F1
#
_entry.id   AF-A0A4V2AKZ0-F1
#
_cell.length_a   1.000
_cell.length_b   1.000
_cell.length_c   1.000
_cell.angle_alpha   90.00
_cell.angle_beta   90.00
_cell.angle_gamma   90.00
#
_symmetry.space_group_name_H-M   'P 1'
#
loop_
_entity.id
_entity.type
_entity.pdbx_description
1 polymer ?
#
loop_
_entity_poly.entity_id
_entity_poly.type
_entity_poly.pdbx_seq_one_letter_code
_entity_poly.pdbx_strand_id
1 'polypeptide(L)'
;MIIPGSRQTRGAARARVRPPMTMRACLACTVALGTLVFGSGAALAQGKDAKDVYFLRSSHEYADGHSTISTSQDIVVARARRGDRSMTIQDFQAGAVTVESANGVIAAPLASQRGVDAASTYDYAGVRASGSGPEVEVFNTYLRPLIARFPAAGNASRWTAQTTLQALGIAGQGPETPVLINLRREPVTQAGAAFVLIEFDIPAFAYKLGSGETVTHWARGVAVTDKDFAVIQVAATQHRATVIAADGVVRPFAVRTSLHRVAPDGAMALRLESLPEVAAAVRRLGETRGAPIMALSKDVAAEPLPGEVAARLDLASFAIGEGSGNPLPVTTAPARPNPATALPPGGQQQMATFRAQAGEVLQANGMSGPDADRLLDAMLAPDPNRELIDRWDEFQAFFQPMMHMSANAAERRNDGNPAPSDAIISQLVDIYIRQDNSLTIEARLTESRNRFADTWVASGKSLDDPEYLEAMAEKTALQEKILNQRYQRMLEQLRITTEEDSDNSASGNQLVPGWISDGGNPNAAEDEALYDMLKAEMERELAEAEAIIRELEEAEKRRERGVYDDTDDFFLNNAFDYSRMVGTVATDLSKWGEWLATQNKRELERLALQAGYPNLASALNDAQNILRQSQDPGYRRWAMQPPSCNGLAGCGPSYLERWSMKQSIVALGDILNDSRDIFSTGGFSDIGISGLDLDYLLRDHALEDGDIVRVRISQFGRVIYEGEISLTNRGQLFDLGLGKGVASLEIFAVNEGYSPPNTAQITVDNVVRGEGTQTYSLRTGETATLRIEAGAKAAAPGGTP
;
A
#
# COMPACT_ATOMS: atom_id res chain seq x y z
N MET A 1 6.13 72.44 21.29
CA MET A 1 6.64 73.44 22.26
C MET A 1 6.96 72.69 23.55
N ILE A 2 8.17 72.84 24.11
CA ILE A 2 8.57 72.51 25.50
C ILE A 2 8.31 71.06 26.03
N ILE A 3 9.40 70.32 26.18
CA ILE A 3 9.66 69.19 27.13
C ILE A 3 10.32 69.79 28.41
N PRO A 4 10.77 69.08 29.49
CA PRO A 4 10.74 67.64 29.87
C PRO A 4 10.43 67.34 31.38
N GLY A 5 10.61 66.08 31.83
CA GLY A 5 11.28 65.80 33.11
C GLY A 5 11.16 64.36 33.68
N SER A 6 12.12 63.79 34.43
CA SER A 6 13.58 64.08 34.52
C SER A 6 14.39 62.98 35.26
N ARG A 7 15.59 62.62 34.72
CA ARG A 7 16.86 62.20 35.41
C ARG A 7 16.85 60.89 36.27
N GLN A 8 17.96 60.20 36.61
CA GLN A 8 19.40 60.04 36.22
C GLN A 8 19.87 58.69 36.90
N THR A 9 21.02 58.00 36.74
CA THR A 9 22.38 58.09 36.12
C THR A 9 22.92 56.62 36.04
N ARG A 10 24.05 56.15 35.46
CA ARG A 10 25.34 56.57 34.82
C ARG A 10 25.70 55.44 33.80
N GLY A 11 26.71 55.51 32.91
CA GLY A 11 27.60 56.62 32.54
C GLY A 11 29.11 56.32 32.48
N ALA A 12 29.60 55.39 31.63
CA ALA A 12 31.00 55.31 31.16
C ALA A 12 31.17 54.37 29.94
N ALA A 13 32.05 54.68 28.98
CA ALA A 13 32.38 53.83 27.81
C ALA A 13 33.69 54.28 27.09
N ARG A 14 34.38 53.35 26.37
CA ARG A 14 35.43 53.48 25.30
C ARG A 14 36.43 52.31 25.38
N ALA A 15 37.20 51.90 24.36
CA ALA A 15 37.03 51.95 22.89
C ALA A 15 38.06 51.02 22.17
N ARG A 16 37.79 50.72 20.89
CA ARG A 16 38.52 49.84 19.93
C ARG A 16 40.05 50.07 19.81
N VAL A 17 40.83 49.00 19.53
CA VAL A 17 41.94 48.94 18.54
C VAL A 17 42.08 47.52 17.92
N ARG A 18 42.35 47.46 16.60
CA ARG A 18 43.00 46.38 15.78
C ARG A 18 44.17 47.09 15.01
N PRO A 19 45.17 46.44 14.36
CA PRO A 19 45.30 45.06 13.84
C PRO A 19 46.57 44.40 14.47
N PRO A 20 47.57 43.70 13.84
CA PRO A 20 47.82 43.22 12.47
C PRO A 20 48.06 41.68 12.36
N MET A 21 48.66 41.23 11.24
CA MET A 21 49.25 39.90 11.01
C MET A 21 50.79 39.99 10.98
N THR A 22 51.51 38.87 11.13
CA THR A 22 52.68 38.53 10.26
C THR A 22 53.07 37.06 10.36
N MET A 23 53.64 36.51 9.27
CA MET A 23 54.23 35.16 9.23
C MET A 23 55.69 35.15 9.73
N ARG A 24 56.15 34.01 10.25
CA ARG A 24 57.44 33.40 9.85
C ARG A 24 57.51 31.93 10.23
N ALA A 25 58.29 31.15 9.49
CA ALA A 25 58.50 29.71 9.68
C ALA A 25 60.00 29.40 9.87
N CYS A 26 60.32 28.29 10.54
CA CYS A 26 61.00 27.12 9.93
C CYS A 26 61.59 26.15 10.97
N LEU A 27 61.45 24.84 10.70
CA LEU A 27 62.32 23.71 11.11
C LEU A 27 62.55 23.44 12.62
N ALA A 28 62.82 22.21 13.09
CA ALA A 28 62.87 20.88 12.45
C ALA A 28 62.64 19.76 13.48
N CYS A 29 62.13 18.60 13.02
CA CYS A 29 62.13 17.28 13.69
C CYS A 29 61.40 17.17 15.06
N THR A 30 60.86 16.00 15.46
CA THR A 30 60.99 14.64 14.92
C THR A 30 59.62 14.01 14.66
N VAL A 31 59.53 13.13 13.66
CA VAL A 31 58.31 12.39 13.31
C VAL A 31 58.04 11.26 14.30
N ALA A 32 56.82 11.20 14.83
CA ALA A 32 56.24 9.99 15.40
C ALA A 32 54.88 9.75 14.73
N LEU A 33 54.77 8.71 13.89
CA LEU A 33 53.47 8.28 13.36
C LEU A 33 52.65 7.69 14.51
N GLY A 34 51.65 8.44 14.98
CA GLY A 34 50.55 7.88 15.75
C GLY A 34 49.67 7.03 14.83
N THR A 35 50.06 5.78 14.60
CA THR A 35 49.30 4.85 13.76
C THR A 35 47.96 4.56 14.42
N LEU A 36 46.90 5.22 13.94
CA LEU A 36 45.51 4.82 14.24
C LEU A 36 45.24 3.48 13.55
N VAL A 37 45.67 2.40 14.20
CA VAL A 37 45.31 1.04 13.84
C VAL A 37 43.82 0.89 14.14
N PHE A 38 42.99 1.04 13.11
CA PHE A 38 41.60 0.61 13.14
C PHE A 38 41.59 -0.92 13.26
N GLY A 39 41.55 -1.39 14.52
CA GLY A 39 41.62 -2.81 14.84
C GLY A 39 40.41 -3.56 14.32
N SER A 40 40.65 -4.51 13.41
CA SER A 40 39.63 -5.41 12.88
C SER A 40 39.10 -6.36 13.95
N GLY A 41 37.77 -6.54 13.99
CA GLY A 41 37.06 -7.62 14.71
C GLY A 41 36.97 -7.51 16.24
N ALA A 42 38.02 -7.08 16.93
CA ALA A 42 38.18 -7.31 18.37
C ALA A 42 37.23 -6.50 19.31
N ALA A 43 36.52 -5.49 18.81
CA ALA A 43 35.78 -4.53 19.64
C ALA A 43 34.37 -5.01 20.09
N LEU A 44 33.84 -6.10 19.53
CA LEU A 44 32.51 -6.65 19.90
C LEU A 44 32.57 -7.60 21.12
N ALA A 45 33.76 -7.95 21.61
CA ALA A 45 33.98 -9.07 22.51
C ALA A 45 33.88 -8.76 24.02
N GLN A 46 33.14 -7.73 24.46
CA GLN A 46 33.05 -7.36 25.88
C GLN A 46 31.63 -7.30 26.46
N GLY A 47 31.03 -8.49 26.57
CA GLY A 47 30.52 -8.94 27.88
C GLY A 47 29.15 -8.43 28.33
N LYS A 48 28.26 -8.06 27.41
CA LYS A 48 26.82 -7.97 27.69
C LYS A 48 26.04 -8.81 26.69
N ASP A 49 25.10 -9.61 27.21
CA ASP A 49 24.06 -10.18 26.38
C ASP A 49 23.22 -9.03 25.81
N ALA A 50 23.11 -8.96 24.48
CA ALA A 50 22.25 -8.00 23.79
C ALA A 50 20.91 -8.68 23.48
N LYS A 51 19.81 -7.93 23.60
CA LYS A 51 18.49 -8.32 23.11
C LYS A 51 17.90 -7.17 22.30
N ASP A 52 17.31 -7.50 21.16
CA ASP A 52 16.55 -6.59 20.33
C ASP A 52 15.26 -7.30 19.90
N VAL A 53 14.11 -6.75 20.30
CA VAL A 53 12.80 -7.13 19.74
C VAL A 53 12.34 -5.99 18.84
N TYR A 54 11.86 -6.32 17.66
CA TYR A 54 11.37 -5.33 16.70
C TYR A 54 10.34 -5.93 15.75
N PHE A 55 9.39 -5.08 15.35
CA PHE A 55 8.35 -5.43 14.39
C PHE A 55 8.83 -5.07 12.98
N LEU A 56 8.70 -5.99 12.03
CA LEU A 56 8.87 -5.74 10.60
C LEU A 56 7.53 -5.84 9.89
N ARG A 57 7.11 -4.78 9.19
CA ARG A 57 6.09 -4.89 8.15
C ARG A 57 6.75 -5.42 6.88
N SER A 58 6.37 -6.63 6.48
CA SER A 58 6.79 -7.27 5.24
C SER A 58 5.73 -7.11 4.17
N SER A 59 6.13 -6.82 2.95
CA SER A 59 5.25 -6.84 1.78
C SER A 59 6.00 -7.40 0.58
N HIS A 60 5.39 -8.37 -0.09
CA HIS A 60 5.91 -8.97 -1.32
C HIS A 60 4.91 -8.73 -2.46
N GLU A 61 5.40 -8.33 -3.64
CA GLU A 61 4.61 -8.19 -4.87
C GLU A 61 5.19 -9.13 -5.93
N TYR A 62 4.49 -10.22 -6.23
CA TYR A 62 4.84 -11.21 -7.25
C TYR A 62 3.97 -10.98 -8.48
N ALA A 63 4.57 -10.81 -9.66
CA ALA A 63 3.85 -10.68 -10.93
C ALA A 63 4.43 -11.63 -11.99
N ASP A 64 3.59 -12.49 -12.55
CA ASP A 64 3.95 -13.51 -13.55
C ASP A 64 3.52 -13.15 -14.99
N GLY A 65 3.05 -11.91 -15.18
CA GLY A 65 2.52 -11.42 -16.46
C GLY A 65 1.06 -11.76 -16.71
N HIS A 66 0.42 -12.58 -15.86
CA HIS A 66 -1.02 -12.89 -15.90
C HIS A 66 -1.76 -12.38 -14.66
N SER A 67 -1.08 -12.37 -13.51
CA SER A 67 -1.59 -11.95 -12.22
C SER A 67 -0.53 -11.14 -11.46
N THR A 68 -0.98 -10.33 -10.50
CA THR A 68 -0.14 -9.74 -9.46
C THR A 68 -0.65 -10.22 -8.11
N ILE A 69 0.14 -11.05 -7.43
CA ILE A 69 -0.10 -11.54 -6.07
C ILE A 69 0.71 -10.66 -5.13
N SER A 70 0.02 -9.83 -4.35
CA SER A 70 0.64 -9.05 -3.27
C SER A 70 0.31 -9.68 -1.92
N THR A 71 1.31 -9.88 -1.08
CA THR A 71 1.13 -10.17 0.35
C THR A 71 1.62 -8.99 1.19
N SER A 72 0.96 -8.75 2.32
CA SER A 72 1.43 -7.84 3.36
C SER A 72 1.21 -8.51 4.72
N GLN A 73 2.23 -8.55 5.55
CA GLN A 73 2.25 -9.30 6.81
C GLN A 73 3.23 -8.66 7.79
N ASP A 74 2.80 -8.47 9.03
CA ASP A 74 3.69 -8.04 10.10
C ASP A 74 4.41 -9.24 10.72
N ILE A 75 5.65 -9.04 11.14
CA ILE A 75 6.53 -10.09 11.69
C ILE A 75 7.12 -9.55 12.99
N VAL A 76 6.93 -10.26 14.10
CA VAL A 76 7.68 -9.99 15.32
C VAL A 76 9.01 -10.70 15.20
N VAL A 77 10.11 -9.95 15.19
CA VAL A 77 11.47 -10.50 15.17
C VAL A 77 12.13 -10.21 16.51
N ALA A 78 12.58 -11.27 17.18
CA ALA A 78 13.33 -11.17 18.42
C ALA A 78 14.72 -11.78 18.23
N ARG A 79 15.75 -11.03 18.59
CA ARG A 79 17.15 -11.43 18.46
C ARG A 79 17.88 -11.25 19.78
N ALA A 80 18.55 -12.30 20.25
CA ALA A 80 19.46 -12.23 21.40
C ALA A 80 20.85 -12.63 20.95
N ARG A 81 21.87 -11.94 21.46
CA ARG A 81 23.29 -12.25 21.20
C ARG A 81 24.05 -12.41 22.50
N ARG A 82 24.70 -13.57 22.65
CA ARG A 82 25.65 -13.90 23.71
C ARG A 82 27.00 -14.22 23.08
N GLY A 83 27.96 -13.30 23.20
CA GLY A 83 29.29 -13.43 22.60
C GLY A 83 29.23 -13.63 21.09
N ASP A 84 29.70 -14.80 20.62
CA ASP A 84 29.71 -15.19 19.21
C ASP A 84 28.54 -16.12 18.82
N ARG A 85 27.51 -16.26 19.67
CA ARG A 85 26.20 -16.83 19.28
C ARG A 85 25.14 -15.74 19.25
N SER A 86 24.24 -15.79 18.28
CA SER A 86 22.92 -15.15 18.38
C SER A 86 21.80 -16.10 18.04
N MET A 87 20.67 -16.00 18.72
CA MET A 87 19.40 -16.60 18.32
C MET A 87 18.51 -15.54 17.67
N THR A 88 17.80 -15.91 16.61
CA THR A 88 16.70 -15.13 16.01
C THR A 88 15.43 -15.98 16.02
N ILE A 89 14.36 -15.43 16.59
CA ILE A 89 13.02 -16.00 16.66
C ILE A 89 12.08 -15.10 15.84
N GLN A 90 11.12 -15.70 15.13
CA GLN A 90 10.10 -15.01 14.36
C GLN A 90 8.72 -15.61 14.57
N ASP A 91 7.73 -14.71 14.69
CA ASP A 91 6.30 -14.99 14.77
C ASP A 91 5.61 -14.14 13.69
N PHE A 92 5.12 -14.78 12.63
CA PHE A 92 4.45 -14.13 11.51
C PHE A 92 3.00 -13.84 11.89
N GLN A 93 2.71 -12.55 12.11
CA GLN A 93 1.41 -12.06 12.52
C GLN A 93 0.37 -12.18 11.40
N ALA A 94 -0.88 -11.81 11.70
CA ALA A 94 -1.92 -11.75 10.69
C ALA A 94 -1.54 -10.77 9.57
N GLY A 95 -1.95 -11.09 8.34
CA GLY A 95 -1.69 -10.28 7.17
C GLY A 95 -2.85 -10.30 6.18
N ALA A 96 -2.57 -9.90 4.95
CA ALA A 96 -3.49 -9.99 3.83
C ALA A 96 -2.77 -10.46 2.56
N VAL A 97 -3.47 -11.24 1.74
CA VAL A 97 -3.09 -11.54 0.36
C VAL A 97 -4.12 -10.94 -0.58
N THR A 98 -3.66 -10.25 -1.63
CA THR A 98 -4.50 -9.75 -2.72
C THR A 98 -3.99 -10.30 -4.05
N VAL A 99 -4.88 -10.93 -4.81
CA VAL A 99 -4.60 -11.43 -6.16
C VAL A 99 -5.34 -10.55 -7.15
N GLU A 100 -4.59 -9.72 -7.89
CA GLU A 100 -5.08 -8.92 -9.01
C GLU A 100 -4.87 -9.69 -10.32
N SER A 101 -5.89 -9.73 -11.17
CA SER A 101 -5.91 -10.49 -12.42
C SER A 101 -6.80 -9.82 -13.46
N ALA A 102 -6.76 -10.30 -14.71
CA ALA A 102 -7.70 -9.86 -15.76
C ALA A 102 -9.18 -10.08 -15.40
N ASN A 103 -9.48 -10.98 -14.45
CA ASN A 103 -10.84 -11.29 -13.99
C ASN A 103 -11.27 -10.46 -12.75
N GLY A 104 -10.41 -9.55 -12.27
CA GLY A 104 -10.64 -8.71 -11.10
C GLY A 104 -9.64 -8.94 -9.96
N VAL A 105 -9.93 -8.36 -8.81
CA VAL A 105 -9.11 -8.42 -7.58
C VAL A 105 -9.83 -9.24 -6.52
N ILE A 106 -9.15 -10.26 -6.00
CA ILE A 106 -9.57 -11.05 -4.84
C ILE A 106 -8.69 -10.67 -3.65
N ALA A 107 -9.27 -10.50 -2.47
CA ALA A 107 -8.55 -10.28 -1.22
C ALA A 107 -8.93 -11.37 -0.20
N ALA A 108 -7.96 -11.84 0.58
CA ALA A 108 -8.18 -12.76 1.69
C ALA A 108 -7.25 -12.42 2.87
N PRO A 109 -7.70 -12.60 4.12
CA PRO A 109 -6.83 -12.50 5.28
C PRO A 109 -5.81 -13.65 5.28
N LEU A 110 -4.57 -13.34 5.59
CA LEU A 110 -3.52 -14.32 5.86
C LEU A 110 -3.53 -14.58 7.38
N ALA A 111 -4.08 -15.72 7.80
CA ALA A 111 -4.16 -16.06 9.21
C ALA A 111 -2.78 -16.45 9.76
N SER A 112 -2.35 -15.83 10.86
CA SER A 112 -1.20 -16.28 11.65
C SER A 112 -1.48 -17.64 12.27
N GLN A 113 -0.52 -18.56 12.18
CA GLN A 113 -0.50 -19.79 12.97
C GLN A 113 0.20 -19.50 14.30
N ARG A 114 -0.48 -18.74 15.18
CA ARG A 114 0.02 -18.22 16.48
C ARG A 114 1.14 -19.06 17.10
N GLY A 115 2.36 -18.54 17.08
CA GLY A 115 3.52 -19.17 17.69
C GLY A 115 4.84 -18.77 17.06
N VAL A 116 5.90 -19.49 17.40
CA VAL A 116 7.20 -19.33 16.75
C VAL A 116 7.21 -20.14 15.46
N ASP A 117 7.00 -19.49 14.33
CA ASP A 117 7.10 -20.12 13.00
C ASP A 117 8.55 -20.49 12.65
N ALA A 118 9.52 -19.64 13.02
CA ALA A 118 10.92 -19.83 12.71
C ALA A 118 11.83 -19.47 13.89
N ALA A 119 12.74 -20.39 14.23
CA ALA A 119 13.81 -20.17 15.19
C ALA A 119 15.14 -20.67 14.61
N SER A 120 16.15 -19.83 14.63
CA SER A 120 17.52 -20.17 14.21
C SER A 120 18.56 -19.57 15.13
N THR A 121 19.67 -20.27 15.33
CA THR A 121 20.89 -19.75 15.93
C THR A 121 21.97 -19.56 14.88
N TYR A 122 22.79 -18.55 15.07
CA TYR A 122 23.93 -18.23 14.23
C TYR A 122 25.19 -18.11 15.09
N ASP A 123 26.19 -18.91 14.76
CA ASP A 123 27.54 -18.92 15.29
C ASP A 123 28.42 -18.04 14.40
N TYR A 124 28.82 -16.87 14.90
CA TYR A 124 29.67 -15.91 14.18
C TYR A 124 31.12 -16.42 14.03
N ALA A 125 31.60 -17.29 14.92
CA ALA A 125 32.95 -17.84 14.86
C ALA A 125 33.06 -19.00 13.85
N GLY A 126 32.05 -19.87 13.81
CA GLY A 126 31.90 -20.94 12.81
C GLY A 126 31.26 -20.49 11.48
N VAL A 127 30.77 -19.24 11.41
CA VAL A 127 29.97 -18.68 10.30
C VAL A 127 28.77 -19.60 9.98
N ARG A 128 28.17 -20.23 11.01
CA ARG A 128 27.30 -21.41 10.87
C ARG A 128 25.91 -21.14 11.43
N ALA A 129 24.89 -21.56 10.70
CA ALA A 129 23.51 -21.57 11.20
C ALA A 129 23.15 -22.93 11.84
N SER A 130 22.26 -22.90 12.81
CA SER A 130 21.51 -24.04 13.36
C SER A 130 20.05 -23.64 13.51
N GLY A 131 19.12 -24.59 13.45
CA GLY A 131 17.70 -24.28 13.42
C GLY A 131 16.87 -25.31 12.67
N SER A 132 15.55 -25.15 12.75
CA SER A 132 14.56 -25.88 11.95
C SER A 132 14.18 -25.06 10.72
N GLY A 133 14.33 -25.62 9.53
CA GLY A 133 13.92 -25.00 8.26
C GLY A 133 14.94 -25.22 7.13
N PRO A 134 14.50 -25.34 5.86
CA PRO A 134 15.41 -25.52 4.72
C PRO A 134 16.35 -24.31 4.50
N GLU A 135 16.03 -23.14 5.06
CA GLU A 135 16.85 -21.93 5.02
C GLU A 135 18.19 -22.13 5.74
N VAL A 136 18.18 -22.89 6.85
CA VAL A 136 19.38 -23.22 7.64
C VAL A 136 20.29 -24.18 6.88
N GLU A 137 19.73 -25.17 6.20
CA GLU A 137 20.50 -26.05 5.31
C GLU A 137 21.08 -25.24 4.14
N VAL A 138 20.25 -24.44 3.46
CA VAL A 138 20.66 -23.63 2.31
C VAL A 138 21.76 -22.64 2.67
N PHE A 139 21.66 -21.98 3.83
CA PHE A 139 22.70 -21.08 4.31
C PHE A 139 24.03 -21.81 4.53
N ASN A 140 24.01 -22.92 5.26
CA ASN A 140 25.22 -23.66 5.60
C ASN A 140 25.91 -24.29 4.38
N THR A 141 25.12 -24.82 3.45
CA THR A 141 25.59 -25.54 2.27
C THR A 141 26.01 -24.60 1.15
N TYR A 142 25.25 -23.54 0.90
CA TYR A 142 25.42 -22.68 -0.29
C TYR A 142 25.94 -21.29 0.01
N LEU A 143 25.52 -20.64 1.11
CA LEU A 143 25.85 -19.23 1.37
C LEU A 143 27.13 -19.06 2.19
N ARG A 144 27.35 -19.86 3.23
CA ARG A 144 28.58 -19.82 4.05
C ARG A 144 29.87 -19.91 3.21
N PRO A 145 29.99 -20.79 2.19
CA PRO A 145 31.18 -20.86 1.34
C PRO A 145 31.42 -19.60 0.48
N LEU A 146 30.41 -18.75 0.31
CA LEU A 146 30.51 -17.44 -0.35
C LEU A 146 30.94 -16.38 0.68
N ILE A 147 30.22 -16.24 1.80
CA ILE A 147 30.44 -15.22 2.85
C ILE A 147 31.92 -15.11 3.27
N ALA A 148 32.58 -16.26 3.47
CA ALA A 148 33.98 -16.34 3.89
C ALA A 148 35.03 -15.74 2.91
N ARG A 149 34.61 -15.23 1.75
CA ARG A 149 35.48 -14.66 0.69
C ARG A 149 35.47 -13.13 0.64
N PHE A 150 34.69 -12.45 1.48
CA PHE A 150 34.33 -11.04 1.28
C PHE A 150 34.85 -10.08 2.37
N PRO A 151 34.82 -8.74 2.14
CA PRO A 151 35.42 -7.78 3.05
C PRO A 151 34.75 -7.77 4.43
N ALA A 152 35.55 -7.99 5.48
CA ALA A 152 35.12 -7.91 6.88
C ALA A 152 34.34 -6.61 7.18
N ALA A 153 33.42 -6.68 8.15
CA ALA A 153 32.50 -5.61 8.54
C ALA A 153 33.18 -4.28 8.89
N GLY A 154 32.41 -3.18 8.83
CA GLY A 154 32.76 -1.86 9.34
C GLY A 154 33.27 -0.86 8.30
N ASN A 155 34.02 -1.29 7.28
CA ASN A 155 34.51 -0.38 6.22
C ASN A 155 33.54 -0.26 5.04
N ALA A 156 33.48 0.95 4.46
CA ALA A 156 32.86 1.18 3.17
C ALA A 156 33.59 0.39 2.08
N SER A 157 32.86 -0.35 1.25
CA SER A 157 33.44 -1.28 0.27
C SER A 157 32.55 -1.44 -0.97
N ARG A 158 33.17 -1.75 -2.10
CA ARG A 158 32.50 -2.22 -3.33
C ARG A 158 33.22 -3.44 -3.85
N TRP A 159 32.49 -4.48 -4.21
CA TRP A 159 33.05 -5.74 -4.69
C TRP A 159 32.03 -6.50 -5.55
N THR A 160 32.49 -7.42 -6.38
CA THR A 160 31.61 -8.32 -7.14
C THR A 160 31.78 -9.73 -6.62
N ALA A 161 30.70 -10.31 -6.10
CA ALA A 161 30.62 -11.74 -5.82
C ALA A 161 30.32 -12.51 -7.10
N GLN A 162 30.84 -13.74 -7.19
CA GLN A 162 30.57 -14.68 -8.28
C GLN A 162 30.03 -15.98 -7.69
N THR A 163 28.92 -16.47 -8.22
CA THR A 163 28.28 -17.73 -7.81
C THR A 163 27.64 -18.41 -9.03
N THR A 164 27.01 -19.57 -8.86
CA THR A 164 26.15 -20.22 -9.87
C THR A 164 24.82 -20.58 -9.25
N LEU A 165 23.78 -20.82 -10.06
CA LEU A 165 22.47 -21.23 -9.55
C LEU A 165 22.55 -22.54 -8.74
N GLN A 166 23.35 -23.51 -9.21
CA GLN A 166 23.64 -24.74 -8.48
C GLN A 166 24.37 -24.48 -7.15
N ALA A 167 25.28 -23.51 -7.10
CA ALA A 167 25.95 -23.07 -5.88
C ALA A 167 25.05 -22.22 -4.95
N LEU A 168 23.79 -21.98 -5.32
CA LEU A 168 22.72 -21.41 -4.49
C LEU A 168 21.61 -22.44 -4.17
N GLY A 169 21.82 -23.73 -4.52
CA GLY A 169 20.84 -24.80 -4.31
C GLY A 169 19.72 -24.87 -5.34
N ILE A 170 19.73 -24.02 -6.37
CA ILE A 170 18.67 -23.94 -7.37
C ILE A 170 18.91 -25.01 -8.44
N ALA A 171 17.96 -25.93 -8.59
CA ALA A 171 17.98 -26.94 -9.64
C ALA A 171 17.57 -26.34 -10.99
N GLY A 172 18.51 -26.16 -11.92
CA GLY A 172 18.24 -25.69 -13.27
C GLY A 172 19.42 -25.87 -14.22
N GLN A 173 19.16 -25.96 -15.52
CA GLN A 173 20.21 -26.03 -16.55
C GLN A 173 20.67 -24.60 -16.91
N GLY A 174 21.39 -23.99 -15.98
CA GLY A 174 22.12 -22.75 -16.24
C GLY A 174 23.29 -22.97 -17.22
N PRO A 175 23.71 -21.94 -17.98
CA PRO A 175 25.03 -21.94 -18.59
C PRO A 175 26.12 -21.95 -17.51
N GLU A 176 27.35 -22.33 -17.88
CA GLU A 176 28.50 -22.29 -16.96
C GLU A 176 28.91 -20.87 -16.52
N THR A 177 28.31 -19.83 -17.13
CA THR A 177 28.55 -18.42 -16.82
C THR A 177 28.17 -18.09 -15.37
N PRO A 178 29.10 -17.60 -14.52
CA PRO A 178 28.77 -17.21 -13.16
C PRO A 178 27.76 -16.08 -13.09
N VAL A 179 26.82 -16.18 -12.14
CA VAL A 179 25.98 -15.08 -11.70
C VAL A 179 26.87 -14.06 -10.99
N LEU A 180 26.87 -12.83 -11.48
CA LEU A 180 27.60 -11.71 -10.88
C LEU A 180 26.66 -10.94 -9.95
N ILE A 181 27.08 -10.71 -8.71
CA ILE A 181 26.37 -9.84 -7.76
C ILE A 181 27.33 -8.69 -7.44
N ASN A 182 27.03 -7.48 -7.90
CA ASN A 182 27.79 -6.27 -7.58
C ASN A 182 27.27 -5.69 -6.28
N LEU A 183 28.08 -5.67 -5.22
CA LEU A 183 27.69 -5.15 -3.91
C LEU A 183 28.43 -3.85 -3.58
N ARG A 184 27.73 -2.98 -2.86
CA ARG A 184 28.25 -1.80 -2.18
C ARG A 184 27.79 -1.86 -0.71
N ARG A 185 28.69 -1.52 0.19
CA ARG A 185 28.41 -1.32 1.61
C ARG A 185 28.95 0.04 2.04
N GLU A 186 28.17 0.79 2.79
CA GLU A 186 28.48 2.18 3.17
C GLU A 186 27.97 2.46 4.59
N PRO A 187 28.84 2.80 5.56
CA PRO A 187 28.38 3.24 6.86
C PRO A 187 27.74 4.63 6.73
N VAL A 188 26.53 4.79 7.24
CA VAL A 188 25.79 6.06 7.27
C VAL A 188 25.42 6.41 8.71
N THR A 189 25.07 7.66 8.99
CA THR A 189 24.80 8.12 10.36
C THR A 189 23.66 9.13 10.36
N GLN A 190 22.65 8.89 11.19
CA GLN A 190 21.48 9.75 11.35
C GLN A 190 21.22 9.95 12.84
N ALA A 191 21.00 11.21 13.27
CA ALA A 191 20.70 11.56 14.66
C ALA A 191 21.69 11.02 15.72
N GLY A 192 22.92 10.68 15.31
CA GLY A 192 23.95 10.06 16.17
C GLY A 192 23.92 8.53 16.21
N ALA A 193 22.88 7.88 15.67
CA ALA A 193 22.85 6.44 15.44
C ALA A 193 23.62 6.07 14.15
N ALA A 194 24.38 4.98 14.22
CA ALA A 194 25.19 4.48 13.13
C ALA A 194 24.52 3.27 12.46
N PHE A 195 24.42 3.34 11.13
CA PHE A 195 23.75 2.37 10.28
C PHE A 195 24.67 1.90 9.15
N VAL A 196 24.33 0.80 8.48
CA VAL A 196 24.99 0.35 7.27
C VAL A 196 23.99 0.29 6.13
N LEU A 197 24.24 1.08 5.08
CA LEU A 197 23.59 0.97 3.79
C LEU A 197 24.28 -0.13 2.98
N ILE A 198 23.51 -1.12 2.56
CA ILE A 198 23.91 -2.14 1.58
C ILE A 198 23.12 -1.87 0.30
N GLU A 199 23.80 -1.86 -0.85
CA GLU A 199 23.17 -1.91 -2.17
C GLU A 199 23.71 -3.13 -2.93
N PHE A 200 22.86 -3.79 -3.72
CA PHE A 200 23.30 -4.78 -4.69
C PHE A 200 22.65 -4.58 -6.07
N ASP A 201 23.39 -4.93 -7.12
CA ASP A 201 22.99 -4.95 -8.52
C ASP A 201 23.46 -6.27 -9.15
N ILE A 202 22.51 -7.02 -9.71
CA ILE A 202 22.73 -8.29 -10.40
C ILE A 202 22.47 -8.05 -11.88
N PRO A 203 23.52 -7.93 -12.72
CA PRO A 203 23.38 -7.78 -14.16
C PRO A 203 22.60 -8.93 -14.79
N ALA A 204 22.01 -8.68 -15.96
CA ALA A 204 21.22 -9.69 -16.67
C ALA A 204 22.04 -10.94 -17.00
N PHE A 205 21.62 -12.07 -16.44
CA PHE A 205 22.14 -13.41 -16.74
C PHE A 205 21.00 -14.29 -17.26
N ALA A 206 21.32 -15.39 -17.94
CA ALA A 206 20.33 -16.31 -18.49
C ALA A 206 20.50 -17.74 -17.93
N TYR A 207 19.41 -18.50 -17.88
CA TYR A 207 19.37 -19.92 -17.48
C TYR A 207 18.19 -20.66 -18.12
N LYS A 208 18.17 -21.99 -18.05
CA LYS A 208 17.03 -22.80 -18.49
C LYS A 208 16.30 -23.50 -17.35
N LEU A 209 14.97 -23.54 -17.49
CA LEU A 209 14.05 -24.27 -16.63
C LEU A 209 14.04 -25.78 -16.95
N GLY A 210 13.39 -26.59 -16.12
CA GLY A 210 13.21 -28.03 -16.35
C GLY A 210 12.39 -28.33 -17.61
N SER A 211 11.42 -27.47 -17.93
CA SER A 211 10.66 -27.43 -19.19
C SER A 211 11.47 -27.00 -20.43
N GLY A 212 12.73 -26.59 -20.28
CA GLY A 212 13.59 -26.13 -21.37
C GLY A 212 13.40 -24.66 -21.79
N GLU A 213 12.43 -23.96 -21.18
CA GLU A 213 12.24 -22.51 -21.32
C GLU A 213 13.51 -21.75 -20.90
N THR A 214 13.80 -20.63 -21.56
CA THR A 214 14.99 -19.81 -21.29
C THR A 214 14.61 -18.54 -20.57
N VAL A 215 15.12 -18.35 -19.35
CA VAL A 215 14.88 -17.18 -18.52
C VAL A 215 16.08 -16.25 -18.58
N THR A 216 15.85 -14.95 -18.80
CA THR A 216 16.83 -13.88 -18.56
C THR A 216 16.43 -13.12 -17.30
N HIS A 217 17.27 -13.05 -16.27
CA HIS A 217 16.97 -12.52 -14.94
C HIS A 217 17.99 -11.45 -14.55
N TRP A 218 17.52 -10.33 -13.98
CA TRP A 218 18.33 -9.28 -13.38
C TRP A 218 17.65 -8.75 -12.12
N ALA A 219 18.41 -8.20 -11.18
CA ALA A 219 17.87 -7.76 -9.90
C ALA A 219 18.63 -6.59 -9.30
N ARG A 220 17.98 -5.88 -8.38
CA ARG A 220 18.61 -4.89 -7.50
C ARG A 220 17.98 -4.93 -6.13
N GLY A 221 18.73 -4.53 -5.12
CA GLY A 221 18.17 -4.34 -3.78
C GLY A 221 18.98 -3.38 -2.93
N VAL A 222 18.35 -2.96 -1.84
CA VAL A 222 18.91 -2.10 -0.80
C VAL A 222 18.54 -2.68 0.56
N ALA A 223 19.45 -2.56 1.54
CA ALA A 223 19.11 -2.70 2.95
C ALA A 223 19.76 -1.59 3.77
N VAL A 224 19.13 -1.27 4.89
CA VAL A 224 19.64 -0.43 5.96
C VAL A 224 19.50 -1.20 7.25
N THR A 225 20.64 -1.51 7.85
CA THR A 225 20.76 -2.16 9.16
C THR A 225 21.44 -1.22 10.13
N ASP A 226 21.45 -1.52 11.43
CA ASP A 226 22.39 -0.88 12.35
C ASP A 226 23.86 -1.29 12.07
N LYS A 227 24.80 -0.64 12.77
CA LYS A 227 26.25 -0.88 12.65
C LYS A 227 26.73 -2.32 12.95
N ASP A 228 25.94 -3.13 13.65
CA ASP A 228 26.26 -4.51 14.03
C ASP A 228 25.45 -5.55 13.23
N PHE A 229 24.64 -5.08 12.27
CA PHE A 229 23.67 -5.85 11.49
C PHE A 229 22.58 -6.53 12.33
N ALA A 230 22.33 -6.07 13.56
CA ALA A 230 21.43 -6.74 14.50
C ALA A 230 19.95 -6.57 14.11
N VAL A 231 19.57 -5.38 13.65
CA VAL A 231 18.20 -4.98 13.31
C VAL A 231 18.15 -4.44 11.88
N ILE A 232 17.32 -5.08 11.04
CA ILE A 232 16.92 -4.54 9.73
C ILE A 232 15.98 -3.36 9.99
N GLN A 233 16.36 -2.17 9.55
CA GLN A 233 15.51 -0.98 9.63
C GLN A 233 14.62 -0.85 8.38
N VAL A 234 15.22 -1.04 7.21
CA VAL A 234 14.52 -1.15 5.91
C VAL A 234 15.29 -2.14 5.03
N ALA A 235 14.61 -2.97 4.26
CA ALA A 235 15.16 -3.62 3.08
C ALA A 235 14.14 -3.56 1.93
N ALA A 236 14.60 -3.38 0.70
CA ALA A 236 13.75 -3.41 -0.48
C ALA A 236 14.48 -4.00 -1.68
N THR A 237 13.85 -4.91 -2.39
CA THR A 237 14.44 -5.65 -3.51
C THR A 237 13.48 -5.65 -4.69
N GLN A 238 14.05 -5.70 -5.90
CA GLN A 238 13.30 -5.80 -7.14
C GLN A 238 14.03 -6.72 -8.12
N HIS A 239 13.47 -7.91 -8.28
CA HIS A 239 13.80 -8.85 -9.33
C HIS A 239 12.95 -8.58 -10.56
N ARG A 240 13.55 -8.76 -11.74
CA ARG A 240 12.84 -8.89 -13.01
C ARG A 240 13.41 -10.08 -13.76
N ALA A 241 12.54 -10.81 -14.42
CA ALA A 241 12.96 -11.81 -15.38
C ALA A 241 12.08 -11.76 -16.64
N THR A 242 12.59 -12.35 -17.70
CA THR A 242 11.89 -12.55 -18.97
C THR A 242 12.01 -14.03 -19.30
N VAL A 243 10.89 -14.75 -19.19
CA VAL A 243 10.79 -16.17 -19.51
C VAL A 243 10.41 -16.28 -20.99
N ILE A 244 11.25 -16.96 -21.78
CA ILE A 244 11.01 -17.27 -23.19
C ILE A 244 10.70 -18.77 -23.28
N ALA A 245 9.44 -19.08 -23.59
CA ALA A 245 8.98 -20.45 -23.76
C ALA A 245 9.52 -21.09 -25.06
N ALA A 246 9.39 -22.41 -25.19
CA ALA A 246 9.98 -23.17 -26.30
C ALA A 246 9.39 -22.83 -27.69
N ASP A 247 8.19 -22.24 -27.73
CA ASP A 247 7.52 -21.70 -28.92
C ASP A 247 7.91 -20.24 -29.24
N GLY A 248 8.71 -19.59 -28.39
CA GLY A 248 9.10 -18.19 -28.48
C GLY A 248 8.18 -17.21 -27.75
N VAL A 249 7.15 -17.68 -27.03
CA VAL A 249 6.29 -16.81 -26.21
C VAL A 249 7.11 -16.17 -25.08
N VAL A 250 6.95 -14.85 -24.92
CA VAL A 250 7.68 -14.05 -23.94
C VAL A 250 6.75 -13.64 -22.79
N ARG A 251 7.02 -14.16 -21.58
CA ARG A 251 6.33 -13.78 -20.33
C ARG A 251 7.30 -13.00 -19.43
N PRO A 252 7.05 -11.71 -19.14
CA PRO A 252 7.83 -10.98 -18.17
C PRO A 252 7.37 -11.31 -16.75
N PHE A 253 8.32 -11.26 -15.84
CA PHE A 253 8.20 -11.65 -14.44
C PHE A 253 8.80 -10.55 -13.57
N ALA A 254 8.19 -10.28 -12.42
CA ALA A 254 8.74 -9.39 -11.41
C ALA A 254 8.45 -9.91 -10.00
N VAL A 255 9.43 -9.78 -9.11
CA VAL A 255 9.22 -9.92 -7.66
C VAL A 255 9.74 -8.65 -7.02
N ARG A 256 8.96 -8.07 -6.11
CA ARG A 256 9.41 -7.04 -5.17
C ARG A 256 9.28 -7.58 -3.76
N THR A 257 10.28 -7.34 -2.94
CA THR A 257 10.20 -7.54 -1.49
C THR A 257 10.45 -6.18 -0.84
N SER A 258 9.71 -5.88 0.23
CA SER A 258 9.93 -4.71 1.07
C SER A 258 9.71 -5.07 2.52
N LEU A 259 10.68 -4.74 3.36
CA LEU A 259 10.70 -4.98 4.80
C LEU A 259 10.93 -3.62 5.45
N HIS A 260 10.03 -3.19 6.33
CA HIS A 260 10.13 -1.92 7.04
C HIS A 260 9.98 -2.16 8.52
N ARG A 261 10.95 -1.73 9.32
CA ARG A 261 10.79 -1.74 10.77
C ARG A 261 9.69 -0.76 11.16
N VAL A 262 8.69 -1.25 11.86
CA VAL A 262 7.64 -0.44 12.47
C VAL A 262 7.86 -0.32 13.98
N ALA A 263 7.45 0.80 14.53
CA ALA A 263 7.33 1.00 15.97
C ALA A 263 5.99 0.40 16.48
N PRO A 264 5.77 0.27 17.81
CA PRO A 264 4.54 -0.32 18.36
C PRO A 264 3.24 0.43 18.02
N ASP A 265 3.34 1.69 17.57
CA ASP A 265 2.23 2.50 17.04
C ASP A 265 1.93 2.23 15.54
N GLY A 266 2.69 1.35 14.89
CA GLY A 266 2.60 1.02 13.47
C GLY A 266 3.36 1.97 12.54
N ALA A 267 3.98 3.05 13.05
CA ALA A 267 4.73 4.00 12.24
C ALA A 267 6.09 3.43 11.80
N MET A 268 6.58 3.81 10.61
CA MET A 268 7.92 3.42 10.15
C MET A 268 9.00 4.00 11.08
N ALA A 269 9.72 3.13 11.77
CA ALA A 269 10.75 3.49 12.75
C ALA A 269 11.95 4.22 12.11
N LEU A 270 12.22 3.98 10.82
CA LEU A 270 13.21 4.71 10.03
C LEU A 270 12.55 5.43 8.85
N ARG A 271 12.42 6.76 8.97
CA ARG A 271 11.87 7.63 7.92
C ARG A 271 12.87 7.86 6.81
N LEU A 272 12.62 7.33 5.61
CA LEU A 272 13.53 7.37 4.47
C LEU A 272 13.95 8.80 4.07
N GLU A 273 13.06 9.79 4.22
CA GLU A 273 13.35 11.21 3.97
C GLU A 273 14.55 11.75 4.79
N SER A 274 14.81 11.16 5.96
CA SER A 274 15.86 11.58 6.89
C SER A 274 17.23 10.93 6.66
N LEU A 275 17.35 10.07 5.64
CA LEU A 275 18.61 9.50 5.14
C LEU A 275 18.72 9.72 3.62
N PRO A 276 19.28 10.85 3.15
CA PRO A 276 19.36 11.19 1.73
C PRO A 276 20.05 10.12 0.86
N GLU A 277 21.04 9.41 1.41
CA GLU A 277 21.79 8.33 0.77
C GLU A 277 20.90 7.12 0.51
N VAL A 278 20.06 6.77 1.50
CA VAL A 278 19.10 5.66 1.43
C VAL A 278 17.94 6.02 0.52
N ALA A 279 17.38 7.22 0.65
CA ALA A 279 16.37 7.73 -0.28
C ALA A 279 16.90 7.72 -1.73
N ALA A 280 18.18 8.02 -1.94
CA ALA A 280 18.81 7.90 -3.26
C ALA A 280 18.98 6.44 -3.72
N ALA A 281 19.29 5.49 -2.82
CA ALA A 281 19.37 4.07 -3.14
C ALA A 281 17.99 3.47 -3.48
N VAL A 282 16.95 3.76 -2.69
CA VAL A 282 15.55 3.38 -2.96
C VAL A 282 15.07 3.98 -4.29
N ARG A 283 15.43 5.24 -4.59
CA ARG A 283 15.15 5.83 -5.92
C ARG A 283 15.85 5.07 -7.06
N ARG A 284 17.11 4.63 -6.91
CA ARG A 284 17.81 3.79 -7.92
C ARG A 284 17.16 2.43 -8.17
N LEU A 285 16.37 1.89 -7.22
CA LEU A 285 15.48 0.77 -7.48
C LEU A 285 14.28 1.23 -8.31
N GLY A 286 13.58 2.29 -7.87
CA GLY A 286 12.41 2.87 -8.52
C GLY A 286 12.64 3.37 -9.95
N GLU A 287 13.85 3.84 -10.29
CA GLU A 287 14.26 4.25 -11.64
C GLU A 287 14.16 3.12 -12.68
N THR A 288 14.11 1.85 -12.24
CA THR A 288 13.90 0.70 -13.12
C THR A 288 12.43 0.35 -13.37
N ARG A 289 11.48 1.20 -12.93
CA ARG A 289 10.02 1.03 -13.10
C ARG A 289 9.54 1.25 -14.55
N GLY A 290 9.97 0.39 -15.46
CA GLY A 290 9.09 0.00 -16.57
C GLY A 290 7.86 -0.70 -15.98
N ALA A 291 6.65 -0.37 -16.46
CA ALA A 291 5.41 -1.02 -16.01
C ALA A 291 5.50 -2.56 -16.15
N PRO A 292 4.79 -3.35 -15.32
CA PRO A 292 4.58 -4.76 -15.60
C PRO A 292 3.76 -4.88 -16.90
N ILE A 293 4.43 -5.16 -18.00
CA ILE A 293 3.77 -5.44 -19.28
C ILE A 293 3.11 -6.81 -19.13
N MET A 294 1.79 -6.85 -18.95
CA MET A 294 1.05 -8.12 -18.93
C MET A 294 1.30 -8.89 -20.23
N ALA A 295 1.51 -10.21 -20.14
CA ALA A 295 1.82 -11.05 -21.29
C ALA A 295 0.59 -11.17 -22.21
N LEU A 296 0.81 -11.16 -23.53
CA LEU A 296 -0.26 -11.34 -24.52
C LEU A 296 -0.60 -12.82 -24.79
N SER A 297 0.19 -13.76 -24.27
CA SER A 297 -0.13 -15.18 -24.27
C SER A 297 -1.25 -15.49 -23.28
N LYS A 298 -2.24 -16.28 -23.70
CA LYS A 298 -3.28 -16.77 -22.80
C LYS A 298 -2.87 -18.09 -22.13
N ASP A 299 -3.49 -18.35 -20.98
CA ASP A 299 -3.76 -19.68 -20.42
C ASP A 299 -2.58 -20.55 -19.90
N VAL A 300 -1.31 -20.12 -19.93
CA VAL A 300 -0.19 -20.87 -19.32
C VAL A 300 0.66 -20.01 -18.38
N ALA A 301 0.45 -20.18 -17.07
CA ALA A 301 1.30 -19.61 -16.03
C ALA A 301 2.76 -20.12 -16.13
N ALA A 302 3.72 -19.30 -15.73
CA ALA A 302 5.13 -19.71 -15.65
C ALA A 302 5.39 -20.67 -14.47
N GLU A 303 6.45 -21.49 -14.57
CA GLU A 303 6.96 -22.24 -13.41
C GLU A 303 7.33 -21.28 -12.26
N PRO A 304 7.21 -21.69 -10.98
CA PRO A 304 7.52 -20.84 -9.84
C PRO A 304 9.03 -20.56 -9.66
N LEU A 305 9.91 -21.21 -10.41
CA LEU A 305 11.36 -21.17 -10.21
C LEU A 305 11.98 -19.75 -10.25
N PRO A 306 11.53 -18.78 -11.08
CA PRO A 306 12.04 -17.41 -11.01
C PRO A 306 11.76 -16.71 -9.66
N GLY A 307 10.73 -17.14 -8.92
CA GLY A 307 10.45 -16.68 -7.56
C GLY A 307 11.40 -17.29 -6.52
N GLU A 308 11.74 -18.57 -6.64
CA GLU A 308 12.80 -19.18 -5.80
C GLU A 308 14.16 -18.54 -6.11
N VAL A 309 14.50 -18.37 -7.39
CA VAL A 309 15.74 -17.70 -7.82
C VAL A 309 15.82 -16.29 -7.24
N ALA A 310 14.70 -15.55 -7.18
CA ALA A 310 14.64 -14.25 -6.51
C ALA A 310 14.98 -14.36 -5.01
N ALA A 311 14.23 -15.17 -4.26
CA ALA A 311 14.43 -15.32 -2.81
C ALA A 311 15.85 -15.83 -2.44
N ARG A 312 16.42 -16.74 -3.23
CA ARG A 312 17.79 -17.25 -3.04
C ARG A 312 18.85 -16.17 -3.33
N LEU A 313 18.63 -15.32 -4.34
CA LEU A 313 19.52 -14.21 -4.68
C LEU A 313 19.42 -13.06 -3.68
N ASP A 314 18.23 -12.76 -3.14
CA ASP A 314 18.05 -11.82 -2.02
C ASP A 314 18.82 -12.29 -0.79
N LEU A 315 18.57 -13.52 -0.34
CA LEU A 315 19.24 -14.11 0.83
C LEU A 315 20.77 -14.17 0.64
N ALA A 316 21.25 -14.52 -0.56
CA ALA A 316 22.68 -14.50 -0.88
C ALA A 316 23.26 -13.08 -0.88
N SER A 317 22.57 -12.11 -1.48
CA SER A 317 23.07 -10.73 -1.61
C SER A 317 23.15 -10.02 -0.27
N PHE A 318 22.16 -10.20 0.61
CA PHE A 318 22.22 -9.65 1.96
C PHE A 318 23.26 -10.36 2.82
N ALA A 319 23.31 -11.70 2.85
CA ALA A 319 24.30 -12.43 3.67
C ALA A 319 25.75 -12.10 3.26
N ILE A 320 26.00 -11.93 1.96
CA ILE A 320 27.29 -11.46 1.43
C ILE A 320 27.54 -9.98 1.78
N GLY A 321 26.52 -9.11 1.64
CA GLY A 321 26.62 -7.68 1.89
C GLY A 321 26.98 -7.34 3.34
N GLU A 322 26.34 -8.02 4.28
CA GLU A 322 26.61 -7.94 5.71
C GLU A 322 27.92 -8.65 6.09
N GLY A 323 28.21 -9.78 5.43
CA GLY A 323 29.26 -10.72 5.84
C GLY A 323 28.83 -11.61 7.01
N SER A 324 27.52 -11.87 7.15
CA SER A 324 26.91 -12.47 8.34
C SER A 324 25.72 -13.39 8.01
N GLY A 325 25.21 -14.10 9.02
CA GLY A 325 23.99 -14.91 8.94
C GLY A 325 22.71 -14.18 9.33
N ASN A 326 22.76 -12.86 9.52
CA ASN A 326 21.63 -12.08 10.04
C ASN A 326 20.39 -11.91 9.12
N PRO A 327 20.38 -12.23 7.80
CA PRO A 327 19.15 -12.25 7.02
C PRO A 327 18.42 -13.61 7.08
N LEU A 328 18.81 -14.50 8.00
CA LEU A 328 18.09 -15.74 8.30
C LEU A 328 16.91 -15.50 9.26
N PRO A 329 15.70 -15.92 8.85
CA PRO A 329 15.12 -15.72 7.52
C PRO A 329 14.37 -14.38 7.45
N VAL A 330 14.04 -13.89 6.26
CA VAL A 330 12.82 -13.06 6.07
C VAL A 330 12.11 -13.40 4.75
N THR A 331 12.56 -14.45 4.06
CA THR A 331 11.97 -14.93 2.81
C THR A 331 10.78 -15.82 3.12
N THR A 332 9.59 -15.24 3.26
CA THR A 332 8.36 -16.01 3.07
C THR A 332 8.31 -16.43 1.61
N ALA A 333 8.79 -17.63 1.29
CA ALA A 333 8.36 -18.30 0.07
C ALA A 333 6.82 -18.35 0.14
N PRO A 334 6.08 -17.71 -0.80
CA PRO A 334 4.66 -17.45 -0.60
C PRO A 334 3.92 -18.78 -0.49
N ALA A 335 3.42 -19.06 0.71
CA ALA A 335 2.69 -20.28 1.04
C ALA A 335 1.33 -20.28 0.34
N ARG A 336 1.33 -20.61 -0.96
CA ARG A 336 0.12 -21.02 -1.66
C ARG A 336 -0.49 -22.19 -0.88
N PRO A 337 -1.81 -22.21 -0.63
CA PRO A 337 -2.46 -23.38 -0.03
C PRO A 337 -2.15 -24.60 -0.91
N ASN A 338 -1.56 -25.63 -0.30
CA ASN A 338 -1.04 -26.79 -1.01
C ASN A 338 -2.17 -27.54 -1.75
N PRO A 339 -2.18 -27.60 -3.10
CA PRO A 339 -3.27 -28.25 -3.83
C PRO A 339 -3.30 -29.78 -3.66
N ALA A 340 -2.15 -30.42 -3.37
CA ALA A 340 -2.04 -31.79 -2.86
C ALA A 340 -0.57 -32.16 -2.55
N THR A 341 -0.35 -32.94 -1.49
CA THR A 341 0.86 -33.80 -1.40
C THR A 341 0.90 -34.81 -2.56
N ALA A 342 2.12 -35.21 -2.95
CA ALA A 342 2.44 -35.76 -4.27
C ALA A 342 1.55 -36.93 -4.76
N LEU A 343 1.16 -36.87 -6.05
CA LEU A 343 0.51 -37.96 -6.77
C LEU A 343 1.54 -38.96 -7.34
N PRO A 344 1.31 -40.29 -7.21
CA PRO A 344 2.08 -41.31 -7.91
C PRO A 344 1.71 -41.41 -9.41
N PRO A 345 2.51 -42.08 -10.26
CA PRO A 345 2.26 -42.15 -11.70
C PRO A 345 0.99 -42.96 -12.04
N GLY A 346 -0.14 -42.27 -12.21
CA GLY A 346 -1.42 -42.91 -12.57
C GLY A 346 -2.49 -42.03 -13.22
N GLY A 347 -2.24 -40.73 -13.45
CA GLY A 347 -3.28 -39.74 -13.76
C GLY A 347 -4.23 -40.08 -14.92
N GLN A 348 -3.73 -40.63 -16.03
CA GLN A 348 -4.58 -41.03 -17.16
C GLN A 348 -5.47 -42.25 -16.86
N GLN A 349 -4.96 -43.22 -16.07
CA GLN A 349 -5.78 -44.34 -15.61
C GLN A 349 -6.79 -43.91 -14.54
N GLN A 350 -6.38 -43.06 -13.59
CA GLN A 350 -7.25 -42.55 -12.54
C GLN A 350 -8.43 -41.73 -13.10
N MET A 351 -8.18 -40.86 -14.10
CA MET A 351 -9.26 -40.11 -14.76
C MET A 351 -10.20 -41.02 -15.55
N ALA A 352 -9.70 -42.09 -16.18
CA ALA A 352 -10.52 -43.10 -16.85
C ALA A 352 -11.35 -43.92 -15.85
N THR A 353 -10.77 -44.33 -14.72
CA THR A 353 -11.49 -45.03 -13.63
C THR A 353 -12.57 -44.14 -13.02
N PHE A 354 -12.27 -42.87 -12.77
CA PHE A 354 -13.24 -41.90 -12.26
C PHE A 354 -14.42 -41.72 -13.23
N ARG A 355 -14.15 -41.52 -14.53
CA ARG A 355 -15.22 -41.45 -15.56
C ARG A 355 -16.07 -42.71 -15.60
N ALA A 356 -15.48 -43.90 -15.55
CA ALA A 356 -16.23 -45.15 -15.54
C ALA A 356 -17.15 -45.26 -14.30
N GLN A 357 -16.61 -45.01 -13.11
CA GLN A 357 -17.37 -45.10 -11.85
C GLN A 357 -18.48 -44.03 -11.75
N ALA A 358 -18.20 -42.79 -12.16
CA ALA A 358 -19.21 -41.74 -12.20
C ALA A 358 -20.29 -42.02 -13.26
N GLY A 359 -19.90 -42.57 -14.41
CA GLY A 359 -20.81 -42.99 -15.47
C GLY A 359 -21.77 -44.11 -15.02
N GLU A 360 -21.26 -45.15 -14.34
CA GLU A 360 -22.09 -46.20 -13.75
C GLU A 360 -23.07 -45.64 -12.71
N VAL A 361 -22.63 -44.73 -11.82
CA VAL A 361 -23.50 -44.12 -10.81
C VAL A 361 -24.60 -43.25 -11.45
N LEU A 362 -24.28 -42.45 -12.47
CA LEU A 362 -25.27 -41.64 -13.19
C LEU A 362 -26.28 -42.52 -13.93
N GLN A 363 -25.82 -43.59 -14.60
CA GLN A 363 -26.69 -44.53 -15.32
C GLN A 363 -27.57 -45.36 -14.37
N ALA A 364 -27.06 -45.77 -13.21
CA ALA A 364 -27.84 -46.44 -12.16
C ALA A 364 -28.95 -45.55 -11.58
N ASN A 365 -28.80 -44.23 -11.66
CA ASN A 365 -29.83 -43.25 -11.29
C ASN A 365 -30.71 -42.81 -12.48
N GLY A 366 -30.70 -43.56 -13.60
CA GLY A 366 -31.62 -43.39 -14.72
C GLY A 366 -31.19 -42.41 -15.80
N MET A 367 -29.98 -41.84 -15.73
CA MET A 367 -29.42 -41.03 -16.82
C MET A 367 -29.04 -41.93 -18.00
N SER A 368 -29.29 -41.50 -19.24
CA SER A 368 -28.82 -42.27 -20.40
C SER A 368 -27.29 -42.19 -20.49
N GLY A 369 -26.61 -43.26 -20.89
CA GLY A 369 -25.14 -43.29 -21.02
C GLY A 369 -24.60 -42.10 -21.84
N PRO A 370 -25.12 -41.84 -23.05
CA PRO A 370 -24.72 -40.67 -23.85
C PRO A 370 -25.01 -39.30 -23.24
N ASP A 371 -25.88 -39.18 -22.23
CA ASP A 371 -26.10 -37.94 -21.47
C ASP A 371 -25.18 -37.86 -20.24
N ALA A 372 -24.93 -38.99 -19.56
CA ALA A 372 -23.95 -39.09 -18.48
C ALA A 372 -22.52 -38.79 -18.98
N ASP A 373 -22.14 -39.34 -20.12
CA ASP A 373 -20.86 -39.05 -20.78
C ASP A 373 -20.76 -37.56 -21.17
N ARG A 374 -21.84 -36.96 -21.70
CA ARG A 374 -21.88 -35.53 -22.02
C ARG A 374 -21.80 -34.63 -20.79
N LEU A 375 -22.41 -35.02 -19.68
CA LEU A 375 -22.30 -34.31 -18.40
C LEU A 375 -20.87 -34.40 -17.85
N LEU A 376 -20.25 -35.58 -17.89
CA LEU A 376 -18.87 -35.78 -17.45
C LEU A 376 -17.85 -35.10 -18.38
N ASP A 377 -18.11 -35.01 -19.69
CA ASP A 377 -17.33 -34.18 -20.61
C ASP A 377 -17.50 -32.69 -20.31
N ALA A 378 -18.72 -32.19 -20.11
CA ALA A 378 -18.98 -30.80 -19.77
C ALA A 378 -18.38 -30.38 -18.41
N MET A 379 -18.34 -31.29 -17.43
CA MET A 379 -17.70 -31.06 -16.13
C MET A 379 -16.16 -31.13 -16.17
N LEU A 380 -15.57 -31.65 -17.24
CA LEU A 380 -14.11 -31.90 -17.36
C LEU A 380 -13.45 -31.16 -18.54
N ALA A 381 -14.20 -30.38 -19.31
CA ALA A 381 -13.69 -29.55 -20.40
C ALA A 381 -13.42 -28.10 -19.93
N PRO A 382 -12.32 -27.44 -20.36
CA PRO A 382 -12.15 -26.02 -20.16
C PRO A 382 -13.17 -25.20 -20.96
N ASP A 383 -13.91 -24.31 -20.28
CA ASP A 383 -15.02 -23.51 -20.83
C ASP A 383 -14.60 -22.54 -21.95
N PRO A 384 -15.51 -22.24 -22.90
CA PRO A 384 -15.79 -20.82 -23.12
C PRO A 384 -17.28 -20.46 -23.38
N ASN A 385 -17.86 -19.77 -22.39
CA ASN A 385 -18.99 -18.81 -22.41
C ASN A 385 -20.42 -19.26 -22.08
N ARG A 386 -20.84 -18.88 -20.87
CA ARG A 386 -21.87 -17.83 -20.64
C ARG A 386 -23.32 -18.13 -21.10
N GLU A 387 -23.94 -19.17 -20.53
CA GLU A 387 -25.42 -19.30 -20.51
C GLU A 387 -26.01 -19.70 -19.13
N LEU A 388 -25.17 -19.76 -18.08
CA LEU A 388 -25.56 -20.23 -16.73
C LEU A 388 -25.96 -19.14 -15.72
N ILE A 389 -25.88 -17.86 -16.10
CA ILE A 389 -26.25 -16.74 -15.19
C ILE A 389 -27.77 -16.47 -15.19
N ASP A 390 -28.47 -16.76 -16.30
CA ASP A 390 -29.88 -16.40 -16.50
C ASP A 390 -30.87 -17.48 -16.01
N ARG A 391 -30.42 -18.52 -15.30
CA ARG A 391 -31.25 -19.69 -14.91
C ARG A 391 -31.24 -20.01 -13.41
N TRP A 392 -31.16 -18.97 -12.56
CA TRP A 392 -31.12 -19.06 -11.09
C TRP A 392 -32.23 -19.92 -10.47
N ASP A 393 -33.44 -19.89 -11.04
CA ASP A 393 -34.60 -20.66 -10.53
C ASP A 393 -34.43 -22.19 -10.68
N GLU A 394 -33.59 -22.67 -11.60
CA GLU A 394 -33.27 -24.11 -11.69
C GLU A 394 -32.29 -24.56 -10.60
N PHE A 395 -31.45 -23.65 -10.08
CA PHE A 395 -30.55 -23.93 -8.96
C PHE A 395 -31.33 -24.16 -7.66
N GLN A 396 -32.42 -23.41 -7.45
CA GLN A 396 -33.38 -23.64 -6.35
C GLN A 396 -33.98 -25.06 -6.39
N ALA A 397 -34.35 -25.56 -7.57
CA ALA A 397 -34.90 -26.91 -7.72
C ALA A 397 -33.88 -28.01 -7.35
N PHE A 398 -32.58 -27.76 -7.53
CA PHE A 398 -31.51 -28.71 -7.20
C PHE A 398 -31.05 -28.66 -5.73
N PHE A 399 -31.27 -27.55 -5.03
CA PHE A 399 -30.85 -27.36 -3.63
C PHE A 399 -31.73 -28.15 -2.64
N GLN A 400 -33.03 -28.28 -2.91
CA GLN A 400 -33.99 -29.03 -2.09
C GLN A 400 -33.61 -30.52 -1.91
N PRO A 401 -33.32 -31.31 -2.98
CA PRO A 401 -32.82 -32.68 -2.84
C PRO A 401 -31.57 -32.81 -1.98
N MET A 402 -30.65 -31.84 -2.04
CA MET A 402 -29.40 -31.85 -1.27
C MET A 402 -29.64 -31.70 0.24
N MET A 403 -30.59 -30.84 0.62
CA MET A 403 -31.04 -30.70 2.01
C MET A 403 -31.79 -31.96 2.50
N HIS A 404 -32.54 -32.64 1.63
CA HIS A 404 -33.14 -33.94 1.96
C HIS A 404 -32.09 -35.06 2.15
N MET A 405 -30.98 -35.05 1.41
CA MET A 405 -29.86 -35.96 1.66
C MET A 405 -29.21 -35.72 3.04
N SER A 406 -29.10 -34.46 3.47
CA SER A 406 -28.61 -34.12 4.83
C SER A 406 -29.53 -34.70 5.93
N ALA A 407 -30.85 -34.57 5.79
CA ALA A 407 -31.81 -35.17 6.72
C ALA A 407 -31.67 -36.70 6.80
N ASN A 408 -31.59 -37.37 5.65
CA ASN A 408 -31.43 -38.83 5.58
C ASN A 408 -30.07 -39.31 6.15
N ALA A 409 -29.02 -38.48 6.07
CA ALA A 409 -27.72 -38.78 6.69
C ALA A 409 -27.77 -38.66 8.23
N ALA A 410 -28.60 -37.76 8.76
CA ALA A 410 -28.81 -37.63 10.20
C ALA A 410 -29.55 -38.85 10.79
N GLU A 411 -30.56 -39.39 10.10
CA GLU A 411 -31.27 -40.61 10.55
C GLU A 411 -30.36 -41.84 10.59
N ARG A 412 -29.47 -42.01 9.59
CA ARG A 412 -28.52 -43.13 9.50
C ARG A 412 -27.48 -43.17 10.63
N ARG A 413 -27.29 -42.09 11.40
CA ARG A 413 -26.37 -42.09 12.56
C ARG A 413 -26.77 -43.10 13.65
N ASN A 414 -28.02 -43.55 13.69
CA ASN A 414 -28.49 -44.55 14.66
C ASN A 414 -27.98 -45.98 14.38
N ASP A 415 -27.54 -46.29 13.16
CA ASP A 415 -27.20 -47.66 12.73
C ASP A 415 -25.71 -48.04 12.98
N GLY A 416 -24.98 -47.19 13.69
CA GLY A 416 -23.79 -47.60 14.45
C GLY A 416 -22.43 -47.58 13.74
N ASN A 417 -22.32 -47.29 12.44
CA ASN A 417 -21.03 -46.99 11.82
C ASN A 417 -21.16 -46.18 10.50
N PRO A 418 -20.80 -44.87 10.47
CA PRO A 418 -20.85 -44.05 9.26
C PRO A 418 -19.67 -44.33 8.31
N ALA A 419 -19.85 -44.08 7.01
CA ALA A 419 -18.75 -44.20 6.05
C ALA A 419 -17.77 -43.00 6.16
N PRO A 420 -16.49 -43.13 5.74
CA PRO A 420 -15.53 -42.02 5.80
C PRO A 420 -15.97 -40.77 5.01
N SER A 421 -16.71 -40.95 3.92
CA SER A 421 -17.37 -39.86 3.18
C SER A 421 -18.32 -39.05 4.05
N ASP A 422 -19.10 -39.74 4.88
CA ASP A 422 -20.19 -39.15 5.67
C ASP A 422 -19.61 -38.40 6.86
N ALA A 423 -18.48 -38.88 7.41
CA ALA A 423 -17.70 -38.15 8.42
C ALA A 423 -17.12 -36.83 7.86
N ILE A 424 -16.54 -36.85 6.65
CA ILE A 424 -15.97 -35.64 6.01
C ILE A 424 -17.07 -34.64 5.62
N ILE A 425 -18.16 -35.11 4.99
CA ILE A 425 -19.32 -34.26 4.65
C ILE A 425 -19.92 -33.69 5.94
N SER A 426 -20.08 -34.50 6.99
CA SER A 426 -20.62 -34.02 8.26
C SER A 426 -19.68 -33.05 8.98
N GLN A 427 -18.35 -33.19 8.88
CA GLN A 427 -17.40 -32.21 9.42
C GLN A 427 -17.47 -30.87 8.66
N LEU A 428 -17.51 -30.91 7.33
CA LEU A 428 -17.65 -29.70 6.51
C LEU A 428 -18.97 -28.98 6.80
N VAL A 429 -20.08 -29.73 6.93
CA VAL A 429 -21.39 -29.19 7.33
C VAL A 429 -21.36 -28.64 8.76
N ASP A 430 -20.71 -29.31 9.72
CA ASP A 430 -20.57 -28.78 11.08
C ASP A 430 -19.76 -27.48 11.12
N ILE A 431 -18.65 -27.39 10.37
CA ILE A 431 -17.83 -26.18 10.25
C ILE A 431 -18.66 -25.04 9.64
N TYR A 432 -19.39 -25.32 8.56
CA TYR A 432 -20.24 -24.35 7.88
C TYR A 432 -21.37 -23.84 8.79
N ILE A 433 -22.07 -24.74 9.49
CA ILE A 433 -23.12 -24.41 10.46
C ILE A 433 -22.56 -23.62 11.65
N ARG A 434 -21.34 -23.90 12.11
CA ARG A 434 -20.68 -23.15 13.19
C ARG A 434 -20.32 -21.71 12.75
N GLN A 435 -19.87 -21.51 11.51
CA GLN A 435 -19.60 -20.18 10.95
C GLN A 435 -20.89 -19.39 10.64
N ASP A 436 -21.92 -20.02 10.09
CA ASP A 436 -23.20 -19.35 9.80
C ASP A 436 -23.90 -18.88 11.08
N ASN A 437 -23.78 -19.62 12.19
CA ASN A 437 -24.39 -19.27 13.49
C ASN A 437 -23.78 -18.04 14.21
N SER A 438 -22.73 -17.39 13.70
CA SER A 438 -22.33 -16.04 14.13
C SER A 438 -23.00 -14.98 13.24
N LEU A 439 -22.78 -15.06 11.92
CA LEU A 439 -23.29 -14.15 10.90
C LEU A 439 -24.82 -14.03 10.92
N THR A 440 -25.53 -15.15 10.98
CA THR A 440 -26.99 -15.19 11.09
C THR A 440 -27.51 -14.52 12.37
N ILE A 441 -26.73 -14.47 13.46
CA ILE A 441 -27.13 -13.77 14.69
C ILE A 441 -26.85 -12.27 14.60
N GLU A 442 -25.71 -11.84 14.07
CA GLU A 442 -25.43 -10.41 13.86
C GLU A 442 -26.42 -9.77 12.86
N ALA A 443 -26.77 -10.51 11.80
CA ALA A 443 -27.84 -10.12 10.88
C ALA A 443 -29.19 -9.95 11.61
N ARG A 444 -29.60 -10.92 12.47
CA ARG A 444 -30.85 -10.83 13.25
C ARG A 444 -30.83 -9.73 14.31
N LEU A 445 -29.68 -9.39 14.88
CA LEU A 445 -29.53 -8.27 15.82
C LEU A 445 -29.66 -6.93 15.08
N THR A 446 -29.06 -6.80 13.90
CA THR A 446 -29.22 -5.65 13.01
C THR A 446 -30.67 -5.51 12.54
N GLU A 447 -31.31 -6.61 12.14
CA GLU A 447 -32.74 -6.62 11.78
C GLU A 447 -33.63 -6.20 12.97
N SER A 448 -33.29 -6.62 14.19
CA SER A 448 -33.98 -6.22 15.43
C SER A 448 -33.80 -4.73 15.79
N ARG A 449 -32.73 -4.08 15.31
CA ARG A 449 -32.57 -2.61 15.37
C ARG A 449 -33.44 -1.94 14.31
N ASN A 450 -33.38 -2.39 13.07
CA ASN A 450 -34.15 -1.83 11.96
C ASN A 450 -35.67 -1.91 12.24
N ARG A 451 -36.19 -3.10 12.58
CA ARG A 451 -37.61 -3.27 12.95
C ARG A 451 -38.05 -2.39 14.13
N PHE A 452 -37.14 -2.01 15.03
CA PHE A 452 -37.45 -1.10 16.13
C PHE A 452 -37.58 0.35 15.64
N ALA A 453 -36.64 0.81 14.81
CA ALA A 453 -36.74 2.09 14.11
C ALA A 453 -38.03 2.18 13.29
N ASP A 454 -38.36 1.12 12.54
CA ASP A 454 -39.59 1.02 11.74
C ASP A 454 -40.84 1.15 12.61
N THR A 455 -40.92 0.43 13.74
CA THR A 455 -42.04 0.57 14.69
C THR A 455 -42.11 1.94 15.36
N TRP A 456 -40.98 2.61 15.55
CA TRP A 456 -40.94 3.94 16.15
C TRP A 456 -41.47 5.00 15.18
N VAL A 457 -41.00 4.99 13.93
CA VAL A 457 -41.50 5.86 12.86
C VAL A 457 -42.98 5.57 12.57
N ALA A 458 -43.39 4.30 12.56
CA ALA A 458 -44.79 3.90 12.39
C ALA A 458 -45.71 4.36 13.54
N SER A 459 -45.15 4.71 14.72
CA SER A 459 -45.90 5.33 15.82
C SER A 459 -46.09 6.86 15.65
N GLY A 460 -45.51 7.46 14.61
CA GLY A 460 -45.57 8.90 14.33
C GLY A 460 -44.53 9.74 15.09
N LYS A 461 -43.56 9.12 15.76
CA LYS A 461 -42.45 9.79 16.44
C LYS A 461 -41.23 9.96 15.52
N SER A 462 -40.37 10.95 15.80
CA SER A 462 -39.09 11.10 15.08
C SER A 462 -38.04 10.10 15.57
N LEU A 463 -37.03 9.87 14.73
CA LEU A 463 -35.76 9.23 15.09
C LEU A 463 -34.83 10.20 15.84
N ASP A 464 -35.12 11.50 15.82
CA ASP A 464 -34.41 12.53 16.60
C ASP A 464 -35.02 12.73 18.01
N ASP A 465 -36.03 11.93 18.37
CA ASP A 465 -36.67 11.97 19.69
C ASP A 465 -35.66 11.49 20.77
N PRO A 466 -35.38 12.26 21.84
CA PRO A 466 -34.52 11.81 22.93
C PRO A 466 -34.91 10.45 23.51
N GLU A 467 -36.22 10.13 23.56
CA GLU A 467 -36.73 8.84 24.03
C GLU A 467 -36.34 7.68 23.06
N TYR A 468 -36.22 7.95 21.76
CA TYR A 468 -35.71 6.99 20.79
C TYR A 468 -34.21 6.76 20.96
N LEU A 469 -33.44 7.85 21.11
CA LEU A 469 -31.99 7.80 21.21
C LEU A 469 -31.55 7.06 22.48
N GLU A 470 -32.23 7.28 23.61
CA GLU A 470 -32.01 6.55 24.86
C GLU A 470 -32.39 5.05 24.70
N ALA A 471 -33.56 4.74 24.13
CA ALA A 471 -33.99 3.35 23.92
C ALA A 471 -33.10 2.59 22.91
N MET A 472 -32.56 3.26 21.88
CA MET A 472 -31.59 2.68 20.95
C MET A 472 -30.21 2.50 21.58
N ALA A 473 -29.77 3.40 22.46
CA ALA A 473 -28.55 3.21 23.23
C ALA A 473 -28.67 1.99 24.16
N GLU A 474 -29.78 1.84 24.88
CA GLU A 474 -30.04 0.66 25.72
C GLU A 474 -30.08 -0.63 24.88
N LYS A 475 -30.80 -0.63 23.75
CA LYS A 475 -30.82 -1.79 22.83
C LYS A 475 -29.43 -2.14 22.32
N THR A 476 -28.62 -1.15 21.95
CA THR A 476 -27.27 -1.37 21.40
C THR A 476 -26.34 -1.93 22.48
N ALA A 477 -26.34 -1.36 23.68
CA ALA A 477 -25.58 -1.87 24.83
C ALA A 477 -26.01 -3.29 25.23
N LEU A 478 -27.30 -3.64 25.13
CA LEU A 478 -27.78 -4.99 25.35
C LEU A 478 -27.29 -5.98 24.28
N GLN A 479 -27.25 -5.57 23.01
CA GLN A 479 -26.70 -6.39 21.91
C GLN A 479 -25.19 -6.61 22.07
N GLU A 480 -24.44 -5.55 22.36
CA GLU A 480 -23.01 -5.61 22.65
C GLU A 480 -22.71 -6.54 23.84
N LYS A 481 -23.52 -6.45 24.91
CA LYS A 481 -23.43 -7.35 26.07
C LYS A 481 -23.69 -8.81 25.70
N ILE A 482 -24.63 -9.09 24.80
CA ILE A 482 -24.91 -10.46 24.30
C ILE A 482 -23.72 -10.99 23.48
N LEU A 483 -23.16 -10.16 22.58
CA LEU A 483 -21.99 -10.51 21.77
C LEU A 483 -20.77 -10.78 22.67
N ASN A 484 -20.46 -9.87 23.59
CA ASN A 484 -19.36 -10.02 24.55
C ASN A 484 -19.54 -11.24 25.46
N GLN A 485 -20.74 -11.53 25.96
CA GLN A 485 -21.00 -12.76 26.74
C GLN A 485 -20.91 -14.06 25.92
N ARG A 486 -20.97 -13.99 24.59
CA ARG A 486 -20.75 -15.14 23.70
C ARG A 486 -19.27 -15.26 23.31
N TYR A 487 -18.59 -14.15 23.06
CA TYR A 487 -17.15 -14.09 22.85
C TYR A 487 -16.37 -14.63 24.06
N GLN A 488 -16.71 -14.18 25.27
CA GLN A 488 -16.12 -14.71 26.51
C GLN A 488 -16.38 -16.22 26.66
N ARG A 489 -17.60 -16.72 26.36
CA ARG A 489 -17.87 -18.18 26.37
C ARG A 489 -17.12 -18.96 25.29
N MET A 490 -16.82 -18.34 24.14
CA MET A 490 -15.98 -18.94 23.11
C MET A 490 -14.52 -19.02 23.55
N LEU A 491 -13.99 -17.99 24.22
CA LEU A 491 -12.67 -18.02 24.86
C LEU A 491 -12.61 -19.07 25.99
N GLU A 492 -13.66 -19.17 26.82
CA GLU A 492 -13.81 -20.19 27.86
C GLU A 492 -13.78 -21.61 27.26
N GLN A 493 -14.50 -21.85 26.15
CA GLN A 493 -14.48 -23.14 25.46
C GLN A 493 -13.13 -23.45 24.80
N LEU A 494 -12.47 -22.47 24.18
CA LEU A 494 -11.13 -22.63 23.63
C LEU A 494 -10.09 -22.92 24.73
N ARG A 495 -10.26 -22.30 25.90
CA ARG A 495 -9.46 -22.57 27.10
C ARG A 495 -9.71 -23.98 27.65
N ILE A 496 -10.97 -24.41 27.75
CA ILE A 496 -11.32 -25.78 28.17
C ILE A 496 -10.70 -26.81 27.22
N THR A 497 -10.71 -26.58 25.90
CA THR A 497 -10.01 -27.50 24.96
C THR A 497 -8.48 -27.53 25.14
N THR A 498 -7.85 -26.48 25.68
CA THR A 498 -6.41 -26.53 26.04
C THR A 498 -6.13 -27.08 27.45
N GLU A 499 -7.13 -27.12 28.34
CA GLU A 499 -7.01 -27.73 29.67
C GLU A 499 -7.38 -29.22 29.65
N GLU A 500 -8.39 -29.67 28.90
CA GLU A 500 -8.80 -31.09 28.81
C GLU A 500 -7.78 -31.98 28.05
N ASP A 501 -7.07 -31.45 27.04
CA ASP A 501 -5.98 -32.19 26.36
C ASP A 501 -4.72 -32.33 27.24
N SER A 502 -4.61 -31.59 28.35
CA SER A 502 -3.42 -31.61 29.21
C SER A 502 -3.32 -32.83 30.13
N ASP A 503 -4.44 -33.48 30.46
CA ASP A 503 -4.50 -34.58 31.43
C ASP A 503 -4.15 -35.97 30.86
N ASN A 504 -3.97 -36.10 29.54
CA ASN A 504 -3.75 -37.40 28.86
C ASN A 504 -2.45 -37.53 28.05
N SER A 505 -1.54 -36.53 28.09
CA SER A 505 -0.23 -36.63 27.44
C SER A 505 0.93 -36.42 28.43
N ALA A 506 1.58 -37.52 28.83
CA ALA A 506 2.77 -37.51 29.70
C ALA A 506 4.06 -36.99 29.02
N SER A 507 3.91 -36.23 27.94
CA SER A 507 4.93 -35.53 27.17
C SER A 507 4.40 -34.12 26.90
N GLY A 508 4.43 -33.26 27.93
CA GLY A 508 3.88 -31.92 27.84
C GLY A 508 4.50 -31.13 26.68
N ASN A 509 3.66 -30.43 25.92
CA ASN A 509 4.08 -29.64 24.76
C ASN A 509 4.98 -28.45 25.16
N GLN A 510 6.29 -28.70 25.32
CA GLN A 510 7.28 -27.65 25.25
C GLN A 510 7.21 -27.03 23.85
N LEU A 511 6.83 -25.75 23.79
CA LEU A 511 6.89 -24.93 22.57
C LEU A 511 8.34 -24.65 22.10
N VAL A 512 9.34 -25.16 22.82
CA VAL A 512 10.76 -25.15 22.46
C VAL A 512 10.95 -26.01 21.19
N PRO A 513 11.41 -25.44 20.06
CA PRO A 513 11.73 -26.21 18.86
C PRO A 513 12.69 -27.37 19.17
N GLY A 514 12.31 -28.61 18.86
CA GLY A 514 12.96 -29.83 19.36
C GLY A 514 14.44 -30.03 18.97
N TRP A 515 15.01 -29.19 18.11
CA TRP A 515 16.46 -29.15 17.82
C TRP A 515 17.27 -28.41 18.89
N ILE A 516 16.62 -27.56 19.69
CA ILE A 516 17.24 -26.84 20.82
C ILE A 516 17.50 -27.83 21.95
N SER A 517 16.52 -28.67 22.27
CA SER A 517 16.57 -29.71 23.31
C SER A 517 17.12 -31.07 22.83
N ASP A 518 17.54 -31.18 21.56
CA ASP A 518 18.19 -32.39 21.04
C ASP A 518 19.56 -32.61 21.73
N GLY A 519 19.78 -33.80 22.28
CA GLY A 519 21.07 -34.23 22.82
C GLY A 519 22.20 -34.28 21.77
N GLY A 520 21.86 -34.19 20.48
CA GLY A 520 22.80 -33.95 19.39
C GLY A 520 23.32 -32.51 19.27
N ASN A 521 22.67 -31.52 19.88
CA ASN A 521 23.15 -30.14 19.91
C ASN A 521 24.17 -29.93 21.05
N PRO A 522 25.47 -29.69 20.76
CA PRO A 522 26.48 -29.49 21.80
C PRO A 522 26.30 -28.20 22.60
N ASN A 523 25.39 -27.32 22.19
CA ASN A 523 25.07 -26.05 22.86
C ASN A 523 23.63 -26.01 23.42
N ALA A 524 22.94 -27.16 23.51
CA ALA A 524 21.51 -27.26 23.86
C ALA A 524 21.10 -26.34 25.03
N ALA A 525 21.81 -26.40 26.15
CA ALA A 525 21.51 -25.59 27.35
C ALA A 525 21.82 -24.08 27.21
N GLU A 526 22.65 -23.67 26.25
CA GLU A 526 22.85 -22.24 25.94
C GLU A 526 21.79 -21.74 24.95
N ASP A 527 21.42 -22.56 23.96
CA ASP A 527 20.36 -22.25 23.01
C ASP A 527 18.98 -22.23 23.72
N GLU A 528 18.71 -23.15 24.65
CA GLU A 528 17.51 -23.15 25.50
C GLU A 528 17.45 -21.90 26.38
N ALA A 529 18.57 -21.52 27.01
CA ALA A 529 18.65 -20.29 27.80
C ALA A 529 18.52 -19.00 26.94
N LEU A 530 18.91 -19.02 25.66
CA LEU A 530 18.65 -17.93 24.71
C LEU A 530 17.19 -17.91 24.24
N TYR A 531 16.57 -19.07 24.06
CA TYR A 531 15.17 -19.21 23.66
C TYR A 531 14.22 -18.68 24.73
N ASP A 532 14.36 -19.14 25.98
CA ASP A 532 13.56 -18.64 27.11
C ASP A 532 13.77 -17.13 27.33
N MET A 533 15.02 -16.68 27.20
CA MET A 533 15.39 -15.27 27.31
C MET A 533 14.73 -14.39 26.23
N LEU A 534 14.48 -14.93 25.04
CA LEU A 534 13.82 -14.22 23.94
C LEU A 534 12.30 -14.33 24.01
N LYS A 535 11.76 -15.50 24.31
CA LYS A 535 10.32 -15.74 24.45
C LYS A 535 9.72 -14.80 25.49
N ALA A 536 10.35 -14.69 26.68
CA ALA A 536 9.91 -13.76 27.72
C ALA A 536 10.03 -12.28 27.31
N GLU A 537 10.91 -11.95 26.37
CA GLU A 537 11.04 -10.57 25.83
C GLU A 537 9.97 -10.27 24.77
N MET A 538 9.66 -11.24 23.90
CA MET A 538 8.54 -11.16 22.95
C MET A 538 7.20 -11.03 23.67
N GLU A 539 6.96 -11.87 24.68
CA GLU A 539 5.73 -11.84 25.49
C GLU A 539 5.59 -10.49 26.22
N ARG A 540 6.69 -9.86 26.66
CA ARG A 540 6.70 -8.51 27.24
C ARG A 540 6.34 -7.44 26.19
N GLU A 541 7.06 -7.40 25.06
CA GLU A 541 6.88 -6.36 24.04
C GLU A 541 5.52 -6.47 23.32
N LEU A 542 4.99 -7.68 23.14
CA LEU A 542 3.61 -7.90 22.66
C LEU A 542 2.58 -7.36 23.66
N ALA A 543 2.73 -7.62 24.95
CA ALA A 543 1.82 -7.10 25.97
C ALA A 543 1.90 -5.57 26.11
N GLU A 544 3.07 -4.97 25.91
CA GLU A 544 3.25 -3.52 25.88
C GLU A 544 2.64 -2.89 24.60
N ALA A 545 2.78 -3.54 23.44
CA ALA A 545 2.10 -3.11 22.21
C ALA A 545 0.56 -3.23 22.31
N GLU A 546 0.02 -4.33 22.85
CA GLU A 546 -1.42 -4.47 23.12
C GLU A 546 -1.94 -3.41 24.09
N ALA A 547 -1.14 -3.03 25.10
CA ALA A 547 -1.48 -1.96 26.04
C ALA A 547 -1.52 -0.58 25.36
N ILE A 548 -0.55 -0.27 24.49
CA ILE A 548 -0.54 0.97 23.69
C ILE A 548 -1.73 1.03 22.75
N ILE A 549 -2.02 -0.06 22.02
CA ILE A 549 -3.19 -0.13 21.12
C ILE A 549 -4.48 0.09 21.91
N ARG A 550 -4.63 -0.50 23.10
CA ARG A 550 -5.79 -0.27 23.98
C ARG A 550 -5.86 1.17 24.48
N GLU A 551 -4.74 1.80 24.84
CA GLU A 551 -4.76 3.20 25.26
C GLU A 551 -5.15 4.14 24.12
N LEU A 552 -4.69 3.87 22.89
CA LEU A 552 -5.08 4.61 21.69
C LEU A 552 -6.58 4.44 21.39
N GLU A 553 -7.09 3.20 21.36
CA GLU A 553 -8.53 2.93 21.23
C GLU A 553 -9.34 3.64 22.33
N GLU A 554 -8.88 3.62 23.58
CA GLU A 554 -9.57 4.31 24.67
C GLU A 554 -9.49 5.84 24.57
N ALA A 555 -8.41 6.40 24.00
CA ALA A 555 -8.27 7.83 23.76
C ALA A 555 -9.18 8.32 22.63
N GLU A 556 -9.29 7.55 21.55
CA GLU A 556 -10.26 7.73 20.47
C GLU A 556 -11.70 7.66 21.03
N LYS A 557 -12.04 6.56 21.73
CA LYS A 557 -13.32 6.36 22.45
C LYS A 557 -13.57 7.36 23.59
N ARG A 558 -12.59 8.19 23.98
CA ARG A 558 -12.73 9.31 24.91
C ARG A 558 -13.04 10.62 24.16
N ARG A 559 -12.39 10.86 23.02
CA ARG A 559 -12.70 11.97 22.10
C ARG A 559 -14.11 11.85 21.52
N GLU A 560 -14.50 10.67 21.04
CA GLU A 560 -15.86 10.39 20.54
C GLU A 560 -16.99 10.71 21.54
N ARG A 561 -16.68 10.70 22.85
CA ARG A 561 -17.64 10.99 23.93
C ARG A 561 -17.55 12.42 24.47
N GLY A 562 -16.70 13.28 23.92
CA GLY A 562 -16.38 14.60 24.47
C GLY A 562 -16.41 15.72 23.43
N VAL A 563 -17.61 16.25 23.15
CA VAL A 563 -17.92 17.30 22.15
C VAL A 563 -17.96 16.76 20.71
N TYR A 564 -18.94 17.24 19.94
CA TYR A 564 -19.18 16.86 18.54
C TYR A 564 -18.49 17.88 17.61
N ASP A 565 -17.15 17.90 17.57
CA ASP A 565 -16.33 18.79 16.71
C ASP A 565 -14.93 18.20 16.39
N ASP A 566 -14.38 18.54 15.22
CA ASP A 566 -13.04 18.20 14.62
C ASP A 566 -12.29 16.90 15.10
N THR A 567 -12.38 15.76 14.41
CA THR A 567 -11.60 15.34 13.21
C THR A 567 -10.09 15.01 13.34
N ASP A 568 -9.43 15.20 14.48
CA ASP A 568 -7.94 15.16 14.52
C ASP A 568 -7.24 13.77 14.41
N ASP A 569 -7.89 12.64 14.72
CA ASP A 569 -7.16 11.35 14.86
C ASP A 569 -6.92 10.55 13.56
N PHE A 570 -7.64 10.83 12.45
CA PHE A 570 -7.45 10.09 11.20
C PHE A 570 -6.09 10.37 10.50
N PHE A 571 -5.32 11.35 10.99
CA PHE A 571 -4.15 11.88 10.27
C PHE A 571 -2.84 11.11 10.47
N LEU A 572 -2.77 10.11 11.37
CA LEU A 572 -1.52 9.39 11.67
C LEU A 572 -1.30 8.09 10.88
N ASN A 573 -2.34 7.49 10.30
CA ASN A 573 -2.28 6.13 9.72
C ASN A 573 -2.44 6.05 8.17
N ASN A 574 -1.91 7.02 7.42
CA ASN A 574 -1.87 6.97 5.95
C ASN A 574 -0.62 6.22 5.43
N ALA A 575 -0.72 4.90 5.30
CA ALA A 575 0.38 4.01 4.90
C ALA A 575 0.51 3.83 3.37
N PHE A 576 0.80 4.89 2.60
CA PHE A 576 1.07 4.78 1.16
C PHE A 576 2.33 5.53 0.67
N ASP A 577 3.03 4.89 -0.27
CA ASP A 577 4.29 5.34 -0.87
C ASP A 577 4.07 6.33 -2.04
N TYR A 578 4.42 7.59 -1.84
CA TYR A 578 4.33 8.65 -2.85
C TYR A 578 5.40 8.60 -3.97
N SER A 579 6.30 7.60 -3.99
CA SER A 579 7.42 7.52 -4.96
C SER A 579 7.05 7.32 -6.44
N ARG A 580 5.76 7.34 -6.80
CA ARG A 580 5.28 7.09 -8.17
C ARG A 580 5.04 8.34 -9.02
N MET A 581 5.07 9.55 -8.45
CA MET A 581 5.06 10.80 -9.22
C MET A 581 6.48 11.26 -9.57
N VAL A 582 6.94 10.96 -10.79
CA VAL A 582 8.19 11.52 -11.34
C VAL A 582 7.93 12.94 -11.83
N GLY A 583 8.05 13.89 -10.91
CA GLY A 583 7.94 15.33 -11.16
C GLY A 583 8.28 16.11 -9.89
N THR A 584 8.51 17.42 -10.01
CA THR A 584 8.55 18.29 -8.84
C THR A 584 7.16 18.34 -8.20
N VAL A 585 7.01 17.68 -7.06
CA VAL A 585 5.80 17.74 -6.22
C VAL A 585 5.52 19.21 -5.94
N ALA A 586 4.42 19.73 -6.52
CA ALA A 586 4.02 21.10 -6.28
C ALA A 586 3.55 21.21 -4.84
N THR A 587 4.18 22.09 -4.07
CA THR A 587 3.79 22.44 -2.70
C THR A 587 3.23 23.87 -2.62
N ASP A 588 3.46 24.69 -3.65
CA ASP A 588 2.99 26.07 -3.68
C ASP A 588 1.53 26.17 -4.12
N LEU A 589 0.69 26.65 -3.20
CA LEU A 589 -0.73 26.95 -3.43
C LEU A 589 -0.96 28.38 -3.95
N SER A 590 0.06 29.24 -4.04
CA SER A 590 -0.06 30.68 -4.28
C SER A 590 -0.96 31.03 -5.47
N LYS A 591 -0.81 30.34 -6.60
CA LYS A 591 -1.56 30.57 -7.84
C LYS A 591 -3.05 30.21 -7.79
N TRP A 592 -3.51 29.55 -6.72
CA TRP A 592 -4.92 29.35 -6.40
C TRP A 592 -5.36 30.01 -5.08
N GLY A 593 -4.46 30.73 -4.40
CA GLY A 593 -4.70 31.26 -3.05
C GLY A 593 -5.94 32.16 -2.91
N GLU A 594 -6.34 32.80 -4.01
CA GLU A 594 -7.57 33.59 -4.12
C GLU A 594 -8.85 32.73 -4.12
N TRP A 595 -8.90 31.69 -4.97
CA TRP A 595 -10.01 30.71 -4.97
C TRP A 595 -10.05 29.95 -3.63
N LEU A 596 -8.90 29.53 -3.11
CA LEU A 596 -8.77 28.87 -1.81
C LEU A 596 -9.16 29.75 -0.61
N ALA A 597 -9.29 31.07 -0.79
CA ALA A 597 -9.81 31.96 0.24
C ALA A 597 -11.35 31.98 0.30
N THR A 598 -12.05 31.42 -0.70
CA THR A 598 -13.51 31.26 -0.71
C THR A 598 -13.96 29.81 -0.56
N GLN A 599 -13.07 28.85 -0.78
CA GLN A 599 -13.31 27.42 -0.54
C GLN A 599 -13.01 27.02 0.90
N ASN A 600 -13.60 25.90 1.35
CA ASN A 600 -13.11 25.21 2.54
C ASN A 600 -11.77 24.52 2.21
N LYS A 601 -10.66 25.21 2.46
CA LYS A 601 -9.31 24.71 2.19
C LYS A 601 -9.00 23.38 2.89
N ARG A 602 -9.46 23.19 4.14
CA ARG A 602 -9.28 21.93 4.88
C ARG A 602 -9.97 20.77 4.17
N GLU A 603 -11.21 20.98 3.70
CA GLU A 603 -11.95 19.97 2.94
C GLU A 603 -11.26 19.62 1.61
N LEU A 604 -10.75 20.62 0.90
CA LEU A 604 -9.96 20.39 -0.32
C LEU A 604 -8.64 19.65 -0.04
N GLU A 605 -7.93 19.97 1.04
CA GLU A 605 -6.72 19.24 1.45
C GLU A 605 -7.04 17.79 1.86
N ARG A 606 -8.16 17.57 2.58
CA ARG A 606 -8.68 16.25 2.95
C ARG A 606 -9.00 15.42 1.71
N LEU A 607 -9.77 15.98 0.77
CA LEU A 607 -10.14 15.32 -0.48
C LEU A 607 -8.94 15.06 -1.39
N ALA A 608 -7.96 15.97 -1.47
CA ALA A 608 -6.73 15.78 -2.23
C ALA A 608 -5.87 14.63 -1.67
N LEU A 609 -5.71 14.56 -0.35
CA LEU A 609 -4.98 13.48 0.31
C LEU A 609 -5.69 12.14 0.15
N GLN A 610 -7.01 12.09 0.37
CA GLN A 610 -7.81 10.87 0.15
C GLN A 610 -7.79 10.43 -1.32
N ALA A 611 -7.78 11.38 -2.28
CA ALA A 611 -7.60 11.13 -3.71
C ALA A 611 -6.20 10.63 -4.11
N GLY A 612 -5.28 10.46 -3.16
CA GLY A 612 -3.93 9.91 -3.39
C GLY A 612 -2.89 10.94 -3.83
N TYR A 613 -3.20 12.24 -3.82
CA TYR A 613 -2.22 13.29 -4.09
C TYR A 613 -1.40 13.60 -2.81
N PRO A 614 -0.11 13.95 -2.93
CA PRO A 614 0.74 14.24 -1.76
C PRO A 614 0.37 15.54 -1.02
N ASN A 615 -0.41 16.41 -1.65
CA ASN A 615 -1.00 17.63 -1.09
C ASN A 615 -1.98 18.25 -2.10
N LEU A 616 -2.70 19.29 -1.69
CA LEU A 616 -3.64 20.02 -2.55
C LEU A 616 -2.98 20.75 -3.73
N ALA A 617 -1.76 21.29 -3.61
CA ALA A 617 -1.11 21.99 -4.73
C ALA A 617 -0.77 21.03 -5.89
N SER A 618 -0.45 19.77 -5.57
CA SER A 618 -0.26 18.71 -6.56
C SER A 618 -1.59 18.27 -7.19
N ALA A 619 -2.67 18.14 -6.41
CA ALA A 619 -4.00 17.86 -6.93
C ALA A 619 -4.53 18.97 -7.85
N LEU A 620 -4.40 20.24 -7.45
CA LEU A 620 -4.83 21.38 -8.27
C LEU A 620 -3.97 21.58 -9.52
N ASN A 621 -2.70 21.17 -9.52
CA ASN A 621 -1.89 21.11 -10.74
C ASN A 621 -2.40 20.05 -11.72
N ASP A 622 -2.97 18.95 -11.22
CA ASP A 622 -3.57 17.88 -12.00
C ASP A 622 -5.09 18.06 -12.19
N ALA A 623 -5.64 19.25 -11.87
CA ALA A 623 -7.08 19.53 -11.86
C ALA A 623 -7.77 19.17 -13.19
N GLN A 624 -7.09 19.30 -14.33
CA GLN A 624 -7.61 18.88 -15.64
C GLN A 624 -7.86 17.36 -15.73
N ASN A 625 -7.01 16.52 -15.13
CA ASN A 625 -7.25 15.07 -15.05
C ASN A 625 -8.28 14.70 -13.99
N ILE A 626 -8.36 15.44 -12.87
CA ILE A 626 -9.39 15.23 -11.86
C ILE A 626 -10.77 15.55 -12.45
N LEU A 627 -10.92 16.70 -13.11
CA LEU A 627 -12.11 17.10 -13.88
C LEU A 627 -12.47 16.07 -14.96
N ARG A 628 -11.47 15.51 -15.66
CA ARG A 628 -11.70 14.48 -16.68
C ARG A 628 -12.17 13.15 -16.08
N GLN A 629 -11.75 12.81 -14.86
CA GLN A 629 -12.15 11.57 -14.17
C GLN A 629 -13.52 11.71 -13.48
N SER A 630 -13.80 12.83 -12.80
CA SER A 630 -15.09 13.06 -12.13
C SER A 630 -16.27 13.12 -13.11
N GLN A 631 -16.04 13.69 -14.30
CA GLN A 631 -17.06 13.80 -15.34
C GLN A 631 -17.16 12.56 -16.26
N ASP A 632 -16.32 11.54 -16.09
CA ASP A 632 -16.47 10.27 -16.82
C ASP A 632 -17.62 9.42 -16.24
N PRO A 633 -18.68 9.09 -16.99
CA PRO A 633 -19.82 8.35 -16.45
C PRO A 633 -19.52 6.89 -16.08
N GLY A 634 -18.42 6.30 -16.55
CA GLY A 634 -17.97 4.98 -16.12
C GLY A 634 -17.28 5.06 -14.75
N TYR A 635 -16.26 5.91 -14.64
CA TYR A 635 -15.52 6.17 -13.42
C TYR A 635 -16.43 6.62 -12.29
N ARG A 636 -17.35 7.57 -12.56
CA ARG A 636 -18.29 8.08 -11.56
C ARG A 636 -19.25 7.02 -11.06
N ARG A 637 -19.78 6.16 -11.94
CA ARG A 637 -20.60 5.00 -11.51
C ARG A 637 -19.80 4.03 -10.65
N TRP A 638 -18.54 3.75 -11.00
CA TRP A 638 -17.65 2.87 -10.23
C TRP A 638 -17.23 3.44 -8.87
N ALA A 639 -17.11 4.76 -8.75
CA ALA A 639 -16.85 5.45 -7.48
C ALA A 639 -18.09 5.49 -6.56
N MET A 640 -19.27 5.71 -7.14
CA MET A 640 -20.53 5.85 -6.40
C MET A 640 -21.24 4.52 -6.13
N GLN A 641 -20.93 3.46 -6.89
CA GLN A 641 -21.41 2.11 -6.60
C GLN A 641 -20.79 1.62 -5.29
N PRO A 642 -21.59 1.19 -4.29
CA PRO A 642 -21.06 0.61 -3.07
C PRO A 642 -20.32 -0.70 -3.36
N PRO A 643 -19.34 -1.09 -2.52
CA PRO A 643 -18.63 -2.35 -2.68
C PRO A 643 -19.61 -3.53 -2.73
N SER A 644 -19.43 -4.45 -3.67
CA SER A 644 -20.26 -5.67 -3.79
C SER A 644 -19.93 -6.74 -2.74
N CYS A 645 -19.14 -6.39 -1.73
CA CYS A 645 -18.73 -7.22 -0.61
C CYS A 645 -19.46 -6.74 0.67
N ASN A 646 -19.90 -7.68 1.50
CA ASN A 646 -20.74 -7.41 2.67
C ASN A 646 -19.95 -6.72 3.81
N GLY A 647 -19.74 -5.41 3.67
CA GLY A 647 -19.13 -4.55 4.68
C GLY A 647 -17.61 -4.72 4.84
N LEU A 648 -17.08 -4.10 5.91
CA LEU A 648 -15.64 -4.02 6.20
C LEU A 648 -14.90 -5.36 6.13
N ALA A 649 -15.49 -6.41 6.70
CA ALA A 649 -14.90 -7.75 6.73
C ALA A 649 -14.79 -8.41 5.34
N GLY A 650 -15.66 -8.06 4.39
CA GLY A 650 -15.70 -8.68 3.06
C GLY A 650 -14.80 -8.02 2.01
N CYS A 651 -14.41 -6.76 2.21
CA CYS A 651 -13.66 -5.99 1.21
C CYS A 651 -12.16 -5.86 1.55
N GLY A 652 -11.81 -5.86 2.84
CA GLY A 652 -10.48 -5.54 3.33
C GLY A 652 -10.16 -4.03 3.28
N PRO A 653 -9.27 -3.51 4.15
CA PRO A 653 -8.99 -2.07 4.24
C PRO A 653 -8.58 -1.45 2.90
N SER A 654 -7.64 -2.10 2.19
CA SER A 654 -7.13 -1.59 0.91
C SER A 654 -8.17 -1.45 -0.20
N TYR A 655 -9.32 -2.14 -0.13
CA TYR A 655 -10.42 -1.90 -1.08
C TYR A 655 -11.20 -0.64 -0.71
N LEU A 656 -11.49 -0.44 0.57
CA LEU A 656 -12.22 0.72 1.07
C LEU A 656 -11.42 2.01 0.91
N GLU A 657 -10.10 1.96 1.15
CA GLU A 657 -9.16 3.04 0.84
C GLU A 657 -9.22 3.40 -0.65
N ARG A 658 -9.08 2.41 -1.54
CA ARG A 658 -9.19 2.61 -3.00
C ARG A 658 -10.59 3.07 -3.44
N TRP A 659 -11.65 2.75 -2.71
CA TRP A 659 -13.02 3.21 -3.00
C TRP A 659 -13.21 4.67 -2.58
N SER A 660 -12.82 5.02 -1.35
CA SER A 660 -12.78 6.38 -0.82
C SER A 660 -11.92 7.31 -1.68
N MET A 661 -10.79 6.82 -2.20
CA MET A 661 -9.93 7.56 -3.14
C MET A 661 -10.68 7.99 -4.40
N LYS A 662 -11.47 7.09 -5.01
CA LYS A 662 -12.26 7.39 -6.23
C LYS A 662 -13.40 8.35 -5.93
N GLN A 663 -14.07 8.19 -4.79
CA GLN A 663 -15.09 9.12 -4.33
C GLN A 663 -14.51 10.51 -4.08
N SER A 664 -13.29 10.60 -3.54
CA SER A 664 -12.60 11.86 -3.31
C SER A 664 -12.13 12.51 -4.62
N ILE A 665 -11.73 11.72 -5.62
CA ILE A 665 -11.47 12.21 -6.99
C ILE A 665 -12.76 12.75 -7.64
N VAL A 666 -13.90 12.06 -7.47
CA VAL A 666 -15.21 12.56 -7.95
C VAL A 666 -15.58 13.86 -7.23
N ALA A 667 -15.59 13.89 -5.89
CA ALA A 667 -15.99 15.05 -5.10
C ALA A 667 -15.08 16.27 -5.31
N LEU A 668 -13.76 16.08 -5.32
CA LEU A 668 -12.79 17.15 -5.64
C LEU A 668 -12.98 17.63 -7.08
N GLY A 669 -13.20 16.71 -8.02
CA GLY A 669 -13.47 17.03 -9.42
C GLY A 669 -14.86 17.62 -9.66
N ASP A 670 -15.80 17.52 -8.73
CA ASP A 670 -17.10 18.17 -8.77
C ASP A 670 -17.01 19.59 -8.18
N ILE A 671 -16.31 19.78 -7.05
CA ILE A 671 -15.99 21.12 -6.52
C ILE A 671 -15.20 21.94 -7.54
N LEU A 672 -14.25 21.31 -8.27
CA LEU A 672 -13.53 21.92 -9.38
C LEU A 672 -14.40 22.15 -10.63
N ASN A 673 -15.41 21.31 -10.88
CA ASN A 673 -16.32 21.45 -12.03
C ASN A 673 -17.30 22.61 -11.81
N ASP A 674 -17.84 22.71 -10.61
CA ASP A 674 -18.78 23.75 -10.22
C ASP A 674 -18.03 25.09 -9.95
N SER A 675 -16.70 25.02 -9.83
CA SER A 675 -15.77 26.16 -9.89
C SER A 675 -15.17 26.41 -11.29
N ARG A 676 -15.80 26.00 -12.40
CA ARG A 676 -15.18 26.07 -13.75
C ARG A 676 -14.76 27.45 -14.26
N ASP A 677 -15.15 28.51 -13.57
CA ASP A 677 -14.68 29.90 -13.71
C ASP A 677 -13.14 30.10 -13.53
N ILE A 678 -12.37 29.04 -13.22
CA ILE A 678 -10.95 29.11 -12.81
C ILE A 678 -9.90 29.31 -13.91
N PHE A 679 -10.22 29.21 -15.21
CA PHE A 679 -9.25 29.41 -16.30
C PHE A 679 -9.84 30.10 -17.53
N SER A 680 -9.08 31.00 -18.14
CA SER A 680 -9.47 31.64 -19.40
C SER A 680 -9.34 30.70 -20.62
N THR A 681 -10.20 30.90 -21.62
CA THR A 681 -10.35 30.02 -22.81
C THR A 681 -10.65 30.82 -24.09
N GLY A 682 -10.74 30.17 -25.25
CA GLY A 682 -11.16 30.80 -26.52
C GLY A 682 -10.20 31.84 -27.12
N GLY A 683 -8.97 31.92 -26.61
CA GLY A 683 -7.98 32.95 -26.94
C GLY A 683 -7.65 33.89 -25.79
N PHE A 684 -8.44 33.86 -24.71
CA PHE A 684 -8.20 34.65 -23.51
C PHE A 684 -7.14 34.08 -22.55
N SER A 685 -6.64 34.96 -21.69
CA SER A 685 -5.66 34.73 -20.63
C SER A 685 -6.07 35.50 -19.36
N ASP A 686 -5.84 34.92 -18.19
CA ASP A 686 -6.33 35.42 -16.90
C ASP A 686 -5.84 36.85 -16.58
N ILE A 687 -6.76 37.75 -16.24
CA ILE A 687 -6.46 39.13 -15.84
C ILE A 687 -6.72 39.38 -14.35
N GLY A 688 -6.21 40.52 -13.85
CA GLY A 688 -6.60 41.09 -12.58
C GLY A 688 -6.75 42.60 -12.69
N ILE A 689 -7.88 43.14 -12.22
CA ILE A 689 -8.21 44.57 -12.23
C ILE A 689 -8.00 45.21 -10.86
N SER A 690 -7.48 46.44 -10.82
CA SER A 690 -7.43 47.24 -9.60
C SER A 690 -8.74 47.99 -9.39
N GLY A 691 -9.29 47.94 -8.17
CA GLY A 691 -10.65 48.39 -7.90
C GLY A 691 -11.63 47.21 -7.92
N LEU A 692 -12.94 47.49 -7.87
CA LEU A 692 -13.99 46.47 -7.95
C LEU A 692 -14.88 46.64 -9.18
N ASP A 693 -14.71 47.72 -9.91
CA ASP A 693 -15.56 48.14 -11.02
C ASP A 693 -14.95 47.59 -12.32
N LEU A 694 -15.68 46.67 -12.97
CA LEU A 694 -15.27 46.02 -14.21
C LEU A 694 -15.69 46.90 -15.40
N ASP A 695 -14.84 47.88 -15.71
CA ASP A 695 -14.89 48.67 -16.93
C ASP A 695 -14.32 47.86 -18.11
N TYR A 696 -15.12 47.61 -19.16
CA TYR A 696 -14.60 47.03 -20.40
C TYR A 696 -15.33 47.49 -21.67
N LEU A 697 -14.56 47.57 -22.76
CA LEU A 697 -15.02 47.77 -24.12
C LEU A 697 -14.98 46.42 -24.86
N LEU A 698 -16.12 45.95 -25.37
CA LEU A 698 -16.19 44.81 -26.28
C LEU A 698 -16.52 45.31 -27.69
N ARG A 699 -15.70 44.97 -28.68
CA ARG A 699 -15.84 45.43 -30.07
C ARG A 699 -15.45 44.38 -31.10
N ASP A 700 -15.92 44.55 -32.33
CA ASP A 700 -15.44 43.82 -33.49
C ASP A 700 -13.92 44.02 -33.68
N HIS A 701 -13.21 42.98 -34.13
CA HIS A 701 -11.76 43.02 -34.37
C HIS A 701 -11.37 42.94 -35.86
N ALA A 702 -12.29 42.66 -36.78
CA ALA A 702 -11.99 42.42 -38.19
C ALA A 702 -12.86 43.25 -39.15
N LEU A 703 -14.13 42.86 -39.34
CA LEU A 703 -15.05 43.44 -40.30
C LEU A 703 -16.46 43.42 -39.74
N GLU A 704 -16.93 44.56 -39.25
CA GLU A 704 -18.31 44.76 -38.79
C GLU A 704 -19.33 44.39 -39.86
N ASP A 705 -19.89 43.19 -39.70
CA ASP A 705 -20.69 42.51 -40.72
C ASP A 705 -21.93 41.77 -40.18
N GLY A 706 -22.21 41.90 -38.87
CA GLY A 706 -23.41 41.37 -38.22
C GLY A 706 -23.17 40.31 -37.14
N ASP A 707 -21.93 40.13 -36.67
CA ASP A 707 -21.62 39.33 -35.47
C ASP A 707 -22.48 39.75 -34.25
N ILE A 708 -23.06 38.77 -33.55
CA ILE A 708 -23.75 38.95 -32.26
C ILE A 708 -23.21 37.93 -31.26
N VAL A 709 -22.98 38.38 -30.03
CA VAL A 709 -22.55 37.53 -28.91
C VAL A 709 -23.44 37.73 -27.68
N ARG A 710 -23.60 36.67 -26.89
CA ARG A 710 -24.19 36.75 -25.56
C ARG A 710 -23.06 36.80 -24.54
N VAL A 711 -23.07 37.82 -23.71
CA VAL A 711 -22.14 37.99 -22.59
C VAL A 711 -22.86 37.67 -21.29
N ARG A 712 -22.20 36.91 -20.41
CA ARG A 712 -22.66 36.55 -19.08
C ARG A 712 -21.51 36.69 -18.10
N ILE A 713 -21.75 37.35 -16.97
CA ILE A 713 -20.75 37.59 -15.93
C ILE A 713 -21.23 36.98 -14.62
N SER A 714 -20.43 36.07 -14.07
CA SER A 714 -20.65 35.44 -12.77
C SER A 714 -19.56 35.83 -11.76
N GLN A 715 -19.93 35.82 -10.48
CA GLN A 715 -18.99 35.84 -9.37
C GLN A 715 -19.54 34.98 -8.24
N PHE A 716 -18.72 34.08 -7.68
CA PHE A 716 -19.13 33.14 -6.61
C PHE A 716 -20.42 32.36 -6.95
N GLY A 717 -20.54 31.89 -8.20
CA GLY A 717 -21.72 31.16 -8.69
C GLY A 717 -22.97 32.02 -8.95
N ARG A 718 -22.94 33.32 -8.63
CA ARG A 718 -24.05 34.25 -8.87
C ARG A 718 -23.82 35.04 -10.16
N VAL A 719 -24.81 35.01 -11.06
CA VAL A 719 -24.84 35.91 -12.23
C VAL A 719 -25.05 37.35 -11.77
N ILE A 720 -24.18 38.25 -12.24
CA ILE A 720 -24.23 39.71 -12.02
C ILE A 720 -24.83 40.41 -13.24
N TYR A 721 -24.45 39.97 -14.45
CA TYR A 721 -24.92 40.51 -15.72
C TYR A 721 -25.13 39.39 -16.75
N GLU A 722 -26.15 39.51 -17.60
CA GLU A 722 -26.34 38.67 -18.78
C GLU A 722 -27.06 39.48 -19.88
N GLY A 723 -26.60 39.42 -21.13
CA GLY A 723 -27.17 40.19 -22.24
C GLY A 723 -26.59 39.86 -23.61
N GLU A 724 -27.32 40.20 -24.67
CA GLU A 724 -26.88 40.02 -26.07
C GLU A 724 -26.43 41.35 -26.69
N ILE A 725 -25.34 41.28 -27.46
CA ILE A 725 -24.54 42.42 -27.91
C ILE A 725 -24.19 42.19 -29.39
N SER A 726 -24.59 43.12 -30.26
CA SER A 726 -24.08 43.16 -31.63
C SER A 726 -22.66 43.73 -31.60
N LEU A 727 -21.70 43.01 -32.16
CA LEU A 727 -20.34 43.53 -32.32
C LEU A 727 -20.32 44.61 -33.40
N THR A 728 -19.55 45.66 -33.15
CA THR A 728 -19.29 46.77 -34.08
C THR A 728 -17.86 47.27 -33.86
N ASN A 729 -17.24 47.91 -34.85
CA ASN A 729 -15.91 48.53 -34.71
C ASN A 729 -15.88 49.62 -33.62
N ARG A 730 -17.03 50.26 -33.39
CA ARG A 730 -17.22 51.26 -32.34
C ARG A 730 -17.14 50.64 -30.94
N GLY A 731 -17.63 49.41 -30.81
CA GLY A 731 -17.74 48.69 -29.54
C GLY A 731 -18.85 49.19 -28.63
N GLN A 732 -19.15 48.37 -27.61
CA GLN A 732 -20.02 48.69 -26.50
C GLN A 732 -19.20 48.70 -25.21
N LEU A 733 -19.37 49.75 -24.40
CA LEU A 733 -18.77 49.89 -23.08
C LEU A 733 -19.70 49.31 -22.01
N PHE A 734 -19.11 48.68 -21.00
CA PHE A 734 -19.76 48.14 -19.82
C PHE A 734 -19.05 48.65 -18.58
N ASP A 735 -19.84 48.96 -17.55
CA ASP A 735 -19.46 49.40 -16.20
C ASP A 735 -20.26 48.49 -15.25
N LEU A 736 -19.56 47.65 -14.49
CA LEU A 736 -20.17 46.62 -13.63
C LEU A 736 -19.42 46.46 -12.32
N GLY A 737 -20.01 46.94 -11.22
CA GLY A 737 -19.49 46.74 -9.87
C GLY A 737 -19.51 45.27 -9.45
N LEU A 738 -18.33 44.68 -9.23
CA LEU A 738 -18.12 43.33 -8.70
C LEU A 738 -17.95 43.34 -7.18
N GLY A 739 -18.05 42.17 -6.56
CA GLY A 739 -17.42 41.92 -5.27
C GLY A 739 -15.90 41.77 -5.42
N LYS A 740 -15.17 41.66 -4.30
CA LYS A 740 -13.74 41.37 -4.33
C LYS A 740 -13.50 39.86 -4.53
N GLY A 741 -12.76 39.48 -5.57
CA GLY A 741 -12.33 38.10 -5.88
C GLY A 741 -12.65 37.66 -7.32
N VAL A 742 -12.49 36.37 -7.61
CA VAL A 742 -12.63 35.83 -8.98
C VAL A 742 -14.04 36.03 -9.51
N ALA A 743 -14.15 36.80 -10.59
CA ALA A 743 -15.27 36.83 -11.51
C ALA A 743 -14.90 36.13 -12.83
N SER A 744 -15.94 35.74 -13.56
CA SER A 744 -15.86 35.06 -14.84
C SER A 744 -16.71 35.80 -15.86
N LEU A 745 -16.15 36.01 -17.04
CA LEU A 745 -16.81 36.62 -18.19
C LEU A 745 -16.93 35.55 -19.29
N GLU A 746 -18.11 34.98 -19.42
CA GLU A 746 -18.46 34.06 -20.51
C GLU A 746 -18.94 34.87 -21.72
N ILE A 747 -18.41 34.56 -22.89
CA ILE A 747 -18.80 35.15 -24.17
C ILE A 747 -19.15 34.04 -25.15
N PHE A 748 -20.42 33.93 -25.50
CA PHE A 748 -20.99 32.91 -26.40
C PHE A 748 -21.32 33.54 -27.76
N ALA A 749 -20.82 32.97 -28.86
CA ALA A 749 -21.12 33.48 -30.19
C ALA A 749 -22.53 33.06 -30.65
N VAL A 750 -23.45 34.03 -30.72
CA VAL A 750 -24.87 33.79 -31.11
C VAL A 750 -24.97 33.59 -32.62
N ASN A 751 -24.16 34.32 -33.40
CA ASN A 751 -23.87 34.04 -34.80
C ASN A 751 -22.46 34.51 -35.18
N GLU A 752 -21.93 33.89 -36.23
CA GLU A 752 -20.97 34.51 -37.15
C GLU A 752 -21.73 35.44 -38.10
N GLY A 753 -21.15 36.58 -38.45
CA GLY A 753 -21.67 37.49 -39.48
C GLY A 753 -21.43 37.00 -40.91
N TYR A 754 -21.06 37.91 -41.81
CA TYR A 754 -20.81 37.59 -43.23
C TYR A 754 -19.47 36.84 -43.45
N SER A 755 -18.48 37.05 -42.58
CA SER A 755 -17.09 36.63 -42.71
C SER A 755 -16.62 35.83 -41.47
N PRO A 756 -16.99 34.54 -41.35
CA PRO A 756 -16.60 33.71 -40.19
C PRO A 756 -15.07 33.57 -40.06
N PRO A 757 -14.54 33.40 -38.83
CA PRO A 757 -15.24 33.26 -37.55
C PRO A 757 -15.67 34.61 -36.94
N ASN A 758 -16.50 34.56 -35.90
CA ASN A 758 -16.85 35.71 -35.08
C ASN A 758 -15.59 36.17 -34.32
N THR A 759 -15.17 37.43 -34.54
CA THR A 759 -13.91 37.94 -33.96
C THR A 759 -14.11 39.26 -33.25
N ALA A 760 -13.89 39.23 -31.93
CA ALA A 760 -13.95 40.41 -31.11
C ALA A 760 -12.65 40.66 -30.36
N GLN A 761 -12.47 41.93 -30.03
CA GLN A 761 -11.47 42.41 -29.09
C GLN A 761 -12.19 42.89 -27.83
N ILE A 762 -11.73 42.42 -26.68
CA ILE A 762 -12.04 43.03 -25.40
C ILE A 762 -10.86 43.91 -24.99
N THR A 763 -11.15 45.12 -24.54
CA THR A 763 -10.22 45.97 -23.80
C THR A 763 -10.82 46.18 -22.42
N VAL A 764 -10.14 45.72 -21.38
CA VAL A 764 -10.55 45.86 -19.98
C VAL A 764 -9.68 46.94 -19.35
N ASP A 765 -10.32 47.96 -18.77
CA ASP A 765 -9.62 49.05 -18.09
C ASP A 765 -9.15 48.62 -16.70
N ASN A 766 -8.28 49.43 -16.08
CA ASN A 766 -7.74 49.20 -14.73
C ASN A 766 -6.99 47.85 -14.53
N VAL A 767 -6.62 47.14 -15.60
CA VAL A 767 -5.87 45.88 -15.54
C VAL A 767 -4.45 46.11 -15.01
N VAL A 768 -4.10 45.37 -13.96
CA VAL A 768 -2.80 45.42 -13.26
C VAL A 768 -2.03 44.09 -13.29
N ARG A 769 -2.61 43.05 -13.90
CA ARG A 769 -1.98 41.75 -14.23
C ARG A 769 -2.68 41.13 -15.44
N GLY A 770 -1.90 40.54 -16.34
CA GLY A 770 -2.41 39.95 -17.60
C GLY A 770 -2.57 41.00 -18.69
N GLU A 771 -2.93 40.57 -19.89
CA GLU A 771 -3.10 41.48 -21.04
C GLU A 771 -4.44 42.22 -20.94
N GLY A 772 -4.40 43.55 -20.84
CA GLY A 772 -5.60 44.39 -20.76
C GLY A 772 -6.34 44.55 -22.08
N THR A 773 -5.78 44.09 -23.20
CA THR A 773 -6.49 43.99 -24.49
C THR A 773 -6.23 42.63 -25.09
N GLN A 774 -7.30 41.88 -25.37
CA GLN A 774 -7.25 40.50 -25.83
C GLN A 774 -8.27 40.25 -26.93
N THR A 775 -8.03 39.22 -27.74
CA THR A 775 -8.85 38.89 -28.92
C THR A 775 -9.26 37.44 -28.92
N TYR A 776 -10.50 37.15 -29.27
CA TYR A 776 -10.98 35.79 -29.50
C TYR A 776 -11.37 35.58 -30.97
N SER A 777 -11.57 34.31 -31.31
CA SER A 777 -12.05 33.85 -32.62
C SER A 777 -12.94 32.64 -32.37
N LEU A 778 -14.26 32.87 -32.37
CA LEU A 778 -15.28 31.87 -32.05
C LEU A 778 -16.15 31.58 -33.27
N ARG A 779 -16.65 30.36 -33.40
CA ARG A 779 -17.73 30.02 -34.34
C ARG A 779 -19.09 30.09 -33.68
N THR A 780 -20.16 30.13 -34.47
CA THR A 780 -21.54 30.10 -33.98
C THR A 780 -21.74 28.94 -33.01
N GLY A 781 -22.10 29.23 -31.76
CA GLY A 781 -22.28 28.25 -30.69
C GLY A 781 -21.03 27.91 -29.84
N GLU A 782 -19.86 28.45 -30.17
CA GLU A 782 -18.65 28.34 -29.33
C GLU A 782 -18.66 29.38 -28.19
N THR A 783 -17.85 29.16 -27.16
CA THR A 783 -17.76 30.03 -25.97
C THR A 783 -16.30 30.29 -25.59
N ALA A 784 -15.98 31.54 -25.29
CA ALA A 784 -14.74 31.94 -24.62
C ALA A 784 -15.05 32.40 -23.19
N THR A 785 -14.18 32.05 -22.24
CA THR A 785 -14.25 32.50 -20.85
C THR A 785 -13.04 33.38 -20.56
N LEU A 786 -13.22 34.56 -20.00
CA LEU A 786 -12.15 35.38 -19.44
C LEU A 786 -12.26 35.38 -17.92
N ARG A 787 -11.21 34.94 -17.22
CA ARG A 787 -11.13 34.99 -15.76
C ARG A 787 -10.57 36.33 -15.29
N ILE A 788 -11.22 36.92 -14.28
CA ILE A 788 -10.95 38.28 -13.79
C ILE A 788 -10.81 38.27 -12.25
N GLU A 789 -9.61 38.53 -11.73
CA GLU A 789 -9.42 38.83 -10.29
C GLU A 789 -9.84 40.29 -10.01
N ALA A 790 -10.98 40.47 -9.33
CA ALA A 790 -11.45 41.80 -8.92
C ALA A 790 -10.82 42.22 -7.57
N GLY A 791 -10.22 43.40 -7.54
CA GLY A 791 -9.44 43.90 -6.40
C GLY A 791 -7.99 43.40 -6.39
N ALA A 792 -7.46 43.05 -7.55
CA ALA A 792 -6.07 42.67 -7.76
C ALA A 792 -5.12 43.81 -7.33
N LYS A 793 -3.91 43.42 -6.93
CA LYS A 793 -2.80 44.36 -6.71
C LYS A 793 -1.80 44.23 -7.85
N ALA A 794 -1.33 45.38 -8.34
CA ALA A 794 -0.22 45.41 -9.29
C ALA A 794 0.99 44.65 -8.73
N ALA A 795 1.66 43.88 -9.60
CA ALA A 795 2.90 43.21 -9.26
C ALA A 795 3.95 44.24 -8.81
N ALA A 796 4.74 43.91 -7.79
CA ALA A 796 5.76 44.80 -7.29
C ALA A 796 6.82 45.06 -8.39
N PRO A 797 7.19 46.33 -8.68
CA PRO A 797 8.08 46.66 -9.79
C PRO A 797 9.47 46.08 -9.54
N GLY A 798 9.79 45.00 -10.27
CA GLY A 798 11.00 44.20 -10.09
C GLY A 798 10.81 42.72 -10.41
N GLY A 799 9.58 42.20 -10.35
CA GLY A 799 9.24 40.86 -10.87
C GLY A 799 8.81 40.89 -12.33
N THR A 800 9.75 40.72 -13.26
CA THR A 800 9.41 40.31 -14.63
C THR A 800 8.99 38.83 -14.65
N PRO A 801 8.02 38.43 -15.48
CA PRO A 801 7.63 37.03 -15.68
C PRO A 801 8.73 36.22 -16.39
#